data_AF-A0A6I4WFJ9-F1
#
_entry.id   AF-A0A6I4WFJ9-F1
#
_cell.length_a   1.000
_cell.length_b   1.000
_cell.length_c   1.000
_cell.angle_alpha   90.00
_cell.angle_beta   90.00
_cell.angle_gamma   90.00
#
_symmetry.space_group_name_H-M   'P 1'
#
loop_
_entity.id
_entity.type
_entity.pdbx_description
1 polymer ?
#
loop_
_entity_poly.entity_id
_entity_poly.type
_entity_poly.pdbx_seq_one_letter_code
_entity_poly.pdbx_strand_id
1 'polypeptide(L)'
;MSAWPRWSRQNAPGMLAAYVQRRVTPRLLPADQASRLPGPGEGPPLERARRIYELFAEREIRYVLEDPASEPGRQVIRPPDEVLRLRRHATCLDIAVTFAGTCLDAGLHPLIVLMDPAGAPGSAHALVVVWLGGNWEQPRGHADYPLHDVLHHAAPDAVIDDLCASERETGAFIAVDVTRAAHGYLDGSPRSWADALAAGAKMVTGEQWAWGLGVDVGLDSRDPLPMPRWPTMEPLTPPYQPTPGAGPLAQISARYGKIPFYARDDLDLLMDWCEAPGPAAETRIAIVHGLGGAGKTHLAAELAARMAKAGWYTGFLLRNPADDQLEWLARVAAPVLVVVDYAEAAKTTQIIDLLRVVHERELPICVVLTARAVGDWWNEVARETARDGVRYSLLDRLLEPAHPRTTGVFRATLRAFAPEKNAYAPLPEAPRPVTWTTLDLVLLGWLAAHGDPDLPAEPAEIYERVLDHEFSYWRDTWDKEFGLKPSPKTLRSIGAGISLVAPNEDRVPNLLEKIFGIQNQVERDKVADLLSHLLPTSREDGSITIHPDPVSGHLIVTAMSKDKGLFAASVTNSTATELANICDAISRAEQNDRQKAVELARAALDIRSDMWPQALMLTLAKGGPFVTALEELAEADDTPLPLQDLAELIPVGHSTLRGLALIATQHIASPSESDAIQEMAERANWLNNLSNRQSDTGDRAGALASIEEAVQIRRTLADANPAAFLPDLAGSLNNLSNQQANTGDRAGALASIEEATSLYRTLADANPAAFLPNLATSLNNLSNQQANTGDRAGALASIEEATSLYRTLA
;
A
#
# COMPACT_ATOMS: atom_id res chain seq x y z
N MET A 1 2.84 -20.72 13.38
CA MET A 1 2.73 -20.75 11.92
C MET A 1 1.63 -21.71 11.53
N SER A 2 0.42 -21.24 11.26
CA SER A 2 -0.61 -22.09 10.64
C SER A 2 -0.58 -21.87 9.13
N ALA A 3 -0.18 -22.89 8.38
CA ALA A 3 -0.38 -22.94 6.94
C ALA A 3 -1.88 -22.79 6.61
N TRP A 4 -2.22 -22.33 5.40
CA TRP A 4 -3.59 -22.41 4.92
C TRP A 4 -4.09 -23.84 5.08
N PRO A 5 -5.33 -24.03 5.55
CA PRO A 5 -5.82 -25.36 5.82
C PRO A 5 -5.94 -26.13 4.50
N ARG A 6 -5.12 -27.18 4.37
CA ARG A 6 -5.09 -28.09 3.22
C ARG A 6 -5.88 -29.34 3.56
N TRP A 7 -6.94 -29.58 2.82
CA TRP A 7 -7.66 -30.84 2.89
C TRP A 7 -6.91 -31.92 2.10
N SER A 8 -6.87 -33.15 2.59
CA SER A 8 -6.26 -34.29 1.91
C SER A 8 -7.27 -35.40 1.69
N ARG A 9 -7.57 -35.68 0.42
CA ARG A 9 -8.49 -36.76 0.03
C ARG A 9 -7.99 -38.14 0.48
N GLN A 10 -6.67 -38.36 0.42
CA GLN A 10 -6.07 -39.67 0.72
C GLN A 10 -5.84 -39.87 2.22
N ASN A 11 -5.33 -38.86 2.93
CA ASN A 11 -4.89 -39.03 4.31
C ASN A 11 -6.01 -38.80 5.34
N ALA A 12 -6.92 -37.87 5.05
CA ALA A 12 -7.98 -37.48 5.99
C ALA A 12 -9.25 -37.01 5.26
N PRO A 13 -9.90 -37.88 4.46
CA PRO A 13 -11.06 -37.50 3.65
C PRO A 13 -12.20 -36.87 4.46
N GLY A 14 -12.49 -37.41 5.66
CA GLY A 14 -13.53 -36.87 6.57
C GLY A 14 -13.26 -35.48 7.12
N MET A 15 -12.01 -34.98 7.07
CA MET A 15 -11.72 -33.60 7.47
C MET A 15 -12.42 -32.56 6.58
N LEU A 16 -12.91 -32.94 5.39
CA LEU A 16 -13.63 -32.03 4.51
C LEU A 16 -14.86 -31.42 5.20
N ALA A 17 -15.54 -32.19 6.06
CA ALA A 17 -16.68 -31.71 6.83
C ALA A 17 -16.32 -30.55 7.77
N ALA A 18 -15.08 -30.51 8.28
CA ALA A 18 -14.62 -29.43 9.14
C ALA A 18 -14.49 -28.08 8.41
N TYR A 19 -14.43 -28.09 7.08
CA TYR A 19 -14.36 -26.88 6.27
C TYR A 19 -15.75 -26.26 6.00
N VAL A 20 -16.82 -27.02 6.22
CA VAL A 20 -18.19 -26.58 5.97
C VAL A 20 -18.66 -25.70 7.13
N GLN A 21 -18.67 -24.39 6.91
CA GLN A 21 -19.08 -23.42 7.92
C GLN A 21 -20.58 -23.12 7.88
N ARG A 22 -21.21 -23.08 9.06
CA ARG A 22 -22.63 -22.76 9.24
C ARG A 22 -22.82 -21.34 9.75
N ARG A 23 -23.95 -20.71 9.41
CA ARG A 23 -24.38 -19.34 9.77
C ARG A 23 -23.42 -18.25 9.31
N VAL A 24 -22.66 -18.54 8.26
CA VAL A 24 -21.67 -17.63 7.68
C VAL A 24 -22.23 -16.90 6.48
N THR A 25 -22.89 -17.63 5.56
CA THR A 25 -23.49 -17.08 4.34
C THR A 25 -24.35 -15.84 4.59
N PRO A 26 -25.32 -15.83 5.54
CA PRO A 26 -26.18 -14.66 5.75
C PRO A 26 -25.42 -13.40 6.19
N ARG A 27 -24.27 -13.55 6.85
CA ARG A 27 -23.44 -12.43 7.33
C ARG A 27 -22.56 -11.83 6.25
N LEU A 28 -22.29 -12.59 5.19
CA LEU A 28 -21.43 -12.18 4.08
C LEU A 28 -22.21 -11.53 2.94
N LEU A 29 -23.53 -11.63 2.96
CA LEU A 29 -24.40 -11.07 1.94
C LEU A 29 -24.91 -9.68 2.34
N PRO A 30 -25.08 -8.77 1.36
CA PRO A 30 -25.91 -7.58 1.51
C PRO A 30 -27.28 -7.89 2.13
N ALA A 31 -27.81 -6.97 2.95
CA ALA A 31 -29.01 -7.21 3.75
C ALA A 31 -30.23 -7.65 2.92
N ASP A 32 -30.40 -7.10 1.71
CA ASP A 32 -31.45 -7.45 0.77
C ASP A 32 -31.34 -8.91 0.28
N GLN A 33 -30.12 -9.38 0.04
CA GLN A 33 -29.86 -10.75 -0.45
C GLN A 33 -29.83 -11.77 0.69
N ALA A 34 -29.31 -11.39 1.86
CA ALA A 34 -29.39 -12.20 3.06
C ALA A 34 -30.84 -12.53 3.42
N SER A 35 -31.76 -11.57 3.23
CA SER A 35 -33.20 -11.76 3.47
C SER A 35 -33.88 -12.75 2.52
N ARG A 36 -33.26 -13.06 1.37
CA ARG A 36 -33.77 -14.02 0.38
C ARG A 36 -33.31 -15.45 0.64
N LEU A 37 -32.38 -15.69 1.56
CA LEU A 37 -31.97 -17.05 1.92
C LEU A 37 -33.12 -17.77 2.65
N PRO A 38 -33.45 -19.02 2.27
CA PRO A 38 -34.49 -19.78 2.96
C PRO A 38 -34.03 -20.23 4.34
N GLY A 39 -34.91 -20.17 5.33
CA GLY A 39 -34.70 -20.77 6.65
C GLY A 39 -35.02 -22.28 6.69
N PRO A 40 -34.68 -22.97 7.79
CA PRO A 40 -35.06 -24.35 8.02
C PRO A 40 -36.59 -24.53 7.96
N GLY A 41 -37.07 -25.40 7.07
CA GLY A 41 -38.50 -25.66 6.88
C GLY A 41 -39.28 -24.62 6.07
N GLU A 42 -38.61 -23.59 5.52
CA GLU A 42 -39.24 -22.58 4.66
C GLU A 42 -39.46 -23.12 3.24
N GLY A 43 -40.62 -23.74 3.01
CA GLY A 43 -41.01 -24.28 1.71
C GLY A 43 -40.36 -25.63 1.36
N PRO A 44 -40.66 -26.17 0.16
CA PRO A 44 -40.15 -27.46 -0.28
C PRO A 44 -38.61 -27.51 -0.33
N PRO A 45 -37.96 -28.63 0.07
CA PRO A 45 -36.50 -28.80 0.03
C PRO A 45 -35.86 -28.45 -1.33
N LEU A 46 -36.48 -28.85 -2.43
CA LEU A 46 -36.01 -28.55 -3.79
C LEU A 46 -35.99 -27.04 -4.07
N GLU A 47 -37.02 -26.31 -3.64
CA GLU A 47 -37.10 -24.87 -3.82
C GLU A 47 -36.05 -24.12 -2.98
N ARG A 48 -35.80 -24.62 -1.76
CA ARG A 48 -34.73 -24.08 -0.90
C ARG A 48 -33.36 -24.23 -1.58
N ALA A 49 -33.05 -25.41 -2.12
CA ALA A 49 -31.80 -25.65 -2.84
C ALA A 49 -31.64 -24.74 -4.08
N ARG A 50 -32.73 -24.55 -4.84
CA ARG A 50 -32.77 -23.63 -5.99
C ARG A 50 -32.48 -22.18 -5.59
N ARG A 51 -33.14 -21.66 -4.55
CA ARG A 51 -32.91 -20.28 -4.06
C ARG A 51 -31.46 -20.04 -3.65
N ILE A 52 -30.83 -21.03 -3.02
CA ILE A 52 -29.40 -20.97 -2.67
C ILE A 52 -28.55 -20.92 -3.94
N TYR A 53 -28.82 -21.77 -4.93
CA TYR A 53 -28.08 -21.79 -6.20
C TYR A 53 -28.20 -20.48 -6.97
N GLU A 54 -29.41 -19.96 -7.13
CA GLU A 54 -29.67 -18.69 -7.82
C GLU A 54 -28.90 -17.54 -7.14
N LEU A 55 -28.83 -17.54 -5.80
CA LEU A 55 -28.06 -16.55 -5.06
C LEU A 55 -26.55 -16.65 -5.34
N PHE A 56 -26.00 -17.87 -5.42
CA PHE A 56 -24.60 -18.11 -5.79
C PHE A 56 -24.34 -17.66 -7.23
N ALA A 57 -25.27 -17.90 -8.16
CA ALA A 57 -25.16 -17.44 -9.54
C ALA A 57 -25.15 -15.90 -9.66
N GLU A 58 -25.82 -15.19 -8.74
CA GLU A 58 -25.78 -13.73 -8.61
C GLU A 58 -24.47 -13.18 -7.99
N ARG A 59 -23.65 -14.02 -7.34
CA ARG A 59 -22.41 -13.58 -6.66
C ARG A 59 -21.25 -13.27 -7.61
N GLU A 60 -21.39 -13.54 -8.89
CA GLU A 60 -20.31 -13.41 -9.88
C GLU A 60 -19.01 -14.13 -9.48
N ILE A 61 -19.13 -15.30 -8.84
CA ILE A 61 -18.00 -16.16 -8.49
C ILE A 61 -17.22 -16.48 -9.78
N ARG A 62 -15.89 -16.43 -9.74
CA ARG A 62 -15.04 -16.80 -10.88
C ARG A 62 -14.44 -18.18 -10.64
N TYR A 63 -14.64 -19.08 -11.59
CA TYR A 63 -14.09 -20.42 -11.52
C TYR A 63 -12.61 -20.41 -11.89
N VAL A 64 -11.80 -21.17 -11.16
CA VAL A 64 -10.41 -21.47 -11.53
C VAL A 64 -10.17 -22.97 -11.47
N LEU A 65 -9.41 -23.49 -12.45
CA LEU A 65 -8.94 -24.87 -12.42
C LEU A 65 -7.80 -25.00 -11.40
N GLU A 66 -7.63 -26.20 -10.82
CA GLU A 66 -6.61 -26.46 -9.78
C GLU A 66 -5.20 -26.03 -10.19
N ASP A 67 -4.44 -25.48 -9.23
CA ASP A 67 -3.06 -24.98 -9.44
C ASP A 67 -2.07 -26.15 -9.60
N PRO A 68 -1.15 -26.13 -10.58
CA PRO A 68 -0.03 -27.07 -10.70
C PRO A 68 0.82 -27.24 -9.43
N ALA A 69 0.88 -26.22 -8.55
CA ALA A 69 1.60 -26.26 -7.28
C ALA A 69 0.83 -27.00 -6.15
N SER A 70 -0.40 -27.44 -6.41
CA SER A 70 -1.14 -28.30 -5.48
C SER A 70 -0.56 -29.71 -5.50
N GLU A 71 -0.17 -30.23 -4.34
CA GLU A 71 0.24 -31.62 -4.20
C GLU A 71 -0.94 -32.53 -4.62
N PRO A 72 -0.77 -33.47 -5.57
CA PRO A 72 -1.84 -34.37 -5.99
C PRO A 72 -2.53 -35.03 -4.80
N GLY A 73 -3.84 -34.79 -4.63
CA GLY A 73 -4.63 -35.31 -3.51
C GLY A 73 -4.65 -34.43 -2.25
N ARG A 74 -4.06 -33.22 -2.29
CA ARG A 74 -4.20 -32.19 -1.25
C ARG A 74 -4.58 -30.85 -1.87
N GLN A 75 -5.67 -30.26 -1.38
CA GLN A 75 -6.21 -29.01 -1.89
C GLN A 75 -6.37 -27.98 -0.78
N VAL A 76 -5.97 -26.74 -1.05
CA VAL A 76 -6.30 -25.60 -0.18
C VAL A 76 -7.78 -25.29 -0.33
N ILE A 77 -8.49 -25.19 0.79
CA ILE A 77 -9.91 -24.81 0.81
C ILE A 77 -10.02 -23.34 1.20
N ARG A 78 -10.59 -22.53 0.31
CA ARG A 78 -10.83 -21.10 0.55
C ARG A 78 -12.03 -20.91 1.48
N PRO A 79 -12.03 -19.86 2.33
CA PRO A 79 -13.13 -19.62 3.23
C PRO A 79 -14.33 -18.99 2.48
N PRO A 80 -15.56 -19.11 3.02
CA PRO A 80 -16.77 -18.60 2.38
C PRO A 80 -16.75 -17.10 2.02
N ASP A 81 -16.01 -16.27 2.75
CA ASP A 81 -15.86 -14.84 2.47
C ASP A 81 -15.08 -14.56 1.19
N GLU A 82 -14.04 -15.33 0.89
CA GLU A 82 -13.31 -15.25 -0.38
C GLU A 82 -14.21 -15.67 -1.56
N VAL A 83 -15.02 -16.71 -1.36
CA VAL A 83 -15.95 -17.23 -2.38
C VAL A 83 -17.11 -16.27 -2.64
N LEU A 84 -17.73 -15.69 -1.61
CA LEU A 84 -19.01 -14.97 -1.73
C LEU A 84 -18.91 -13.44 -1.67
N ARG A 85 -17.96 -12.87 -0.92
CA ARG A 85 -17.88 -11.42 -0.65
C ARG A 85 -16.94 -10.69 -1.59
N LEU A 86 -15.81 -11.32 -1.93
CA LEU A 86 -14.69 -10.65 -2.60
C LEU A 86 -14.63 -10.90 -4.12
N ARG A 87 -15.58 -11.67 -4.68
CA ARG A 87 -15.65 -12.04 -6.10
C ARG A 87 -14.31 -12.58 -6.65
N ARG A 88 -13.57 -13.33 -5.82
CA ARG A 88 -12.26 -13.90 -6.17
C ARG A 88 -12.43 -15.30 -6.79
N HIS A 89 -11.31 -15.89 -7.19
CA HIS A 89 -11.26 -17.21 -7.83
C HIS A 89 -11.61 -18.34 -6.86
N ALA A 90 -12.49 -19.24 -7.28
CA ALA A 90 -12.91 -20.41 -6.50
C ALA A 90 -12.83 -21.68 -7.37
N THR A 91 -12.36 -22.78 -6.77
CA THR A 91 -12.39 -24.12 -7.39
C THR A 91 -13.75 -24.78 -7.21
N CYS A 92 -13.97 -25.92 -7.87
CA CYS A 92 -15.20 -26.71 -7.68
C CYS A 92 -15.45 -27.07 -6.20
N LEU A 93 -14.39 -27.39 -5.46
CA LEU A 93 -14.48 -27.79 -4.05
C LEU A 93 -14.76 -26.61 -3.12
N ASP A 94 -14.19 -25.43 -3.38
CA ASP A 94 -14.46 -24.20 -2.60
C ASP A 94 -15.95 -23.84 -2.66
N ILE A 95 -16.53 -23.90 -3.87
CA ILE A 95 -17.94 -23.62 -4.11
C ILE A 95 -18.81 -24.70 -3.44
N ALA A 96 -18.45 -25.98 -3.57
CA ALA A 96 -19.19 -27.08 -2.96
C ALA A 96 -19.23 -27.01 -1.43
N VAL A 97 -18.09 -26.72 -0.78
CA VAL A 97 -18.00 -26.55 0.68
C VAL A 97 -18.86 -25.38 1.16
N THR A 98 -18.77 -24.24 0.47
CA THR A 98 -19.54 -23.04 0.82
C THR A 98 -21.04 -23.25 0.61
N PHE A 99 -21.43 -23.85 -0.52
CA PHE A 99 -22.81 -24.18 -0.85
C PHE A 99 -23.42 -25.19 0.13
N ALA A 100 -22.66 -26.22 0.54
CA ALA A 100 -23.10 -27.19 1.53
C ALA A 100 -23.36 -26.53 2.89
N GLY A 101 -22.53 -25.57 3.31
CA GLY A 101 -22.76 -24.79 4.53
C GLY A 101 -24.07 -24.00 4.48
N THR A 102 -24.37 -23.37 3.34
CA THR A 102 -25.66 -22.69 3.13
C THR A 102 -26.84 -23.65 3.10
N CYS A 103 -26.67 -24.87 2.55
CA CYS A 103 -27.70 -25.90 2.58
C CYS A 103 -28.05 -26.32 4.01
N LEU A 104 -27.04 -26.48 4.87
CA LEU A 104 -27.25 -26.72 6.29
C LEU A 104 -27.97 -25.52 6.94
N ASP A 105 -27.60 -24.27 6.66
CA ASP A 105 -28.35 -23.13 7.21
C ASP A 105 -29.83 -23.11 6.78
N ALA A 106 -30.13 -23.64 5.59
CA ALA A 106 -31.47 -23.74 5.05
C ALA A 106 -32.27 -24.96 5.50
N GLY A 107 -31.73 -25.86 6.34
CA GLY A 107 -32.46 -27.07 6.73
C GLY A 107 -32.44 -28.18 5.68
N LEU A 108 -31.40 -28.27 4.83
CA LEU A 108 -31.15 -29.35 3.87
C LEU A 108 -29.98 -30.26 4.30
N HIS A 109 -29.92 -31.48 3.76
CA HIS A 109 -28.89 -32.46 4.12
C HIS A 109 -27.94 -32.72 2.92
N PRO A 110 -26.77 -32.07 2.86
CA PRO A 110 -25.85 -32.16 1.73
C PRO A 110 -24.76 -33.23 1.91
N LEU A 111 -24.44 -33.91 0.81
CA LEU A 111 -23.24 -34.68 0.58
C LEU A 111 -22.34 -33.91 -0.39
N ILE A 112 -21.07 -33.72 -0.04
CA ILE A 112 -20.06 -33.24 -1.00
C ILE A 112 -19.50 -34.47 -1.71
N VAL A 113 -19.65 -34.51 -3.04
CA VAL A 113 -19.24 -35.66 -3.86
C VAL A 113 -18.14 -35.24 -4.82
N LEU A 114 -17.05 -36.01 -4.84
CA LEU A 114 -15.95 -35.90 -5.78
C LEU A 114 -16.07 -36.99 -6.82
N MET A 115 -16.07 -36.57 -8.08
CA MET A 115 -16.17 -37.42 -9.26
C MET A 115 -14.82 -37.47 -9.96
N ASP A 116 -14.33 -38.67 -10.28
CA ASP A 116 -13.11 -38.89 -11.05
C ASP A 116 -13.45 -39.17 -12.52
N PRO A 117 -12.65 -38.74 -13.49
CA PRO A 117 -12.91 -39.07 -14.90
C PRO A 117 -12.76 -40.57 -15.18
N ALA A 118 -13.74 -41.16 -15.87
CA ALA A 118 -13.73 -42.58 -16.21
C ALA A 118 -12.80 -42.86 -17.41
N GLY A 119 -11.64 -43.45 -17.15
CA GLY A 119 -10.79 -44.09 -18.18
C GLY A 119 -9.54 -43.32 -18.65
N ALA A 120 -9.38 -42.04 -18.32
CA ALA A 120 -8.17 -41.25 -18.61
C ALA A 120 -7.76 -40.38 -17.41
N PRO A 121 -6.47 -40.06 -17.21
CA PRO A 121 -6.07 -39.12 -16.17
C PRO A 121 -6.64 -37.73 -16.49
N GLY A 122 -7.39 -37.18 -15.53
CA GLY A 122 -7.97 -35.84 -15.60
C GLY A 122 -8.35 -35.34 -14.20
N SER A 123 -8.72 -34.07 -14.08
CA SER A 123 -9.05 -33.45 -12.80
C SER A 123 -10.36 -33.99 -12.24
N ALA A 124 -10.37 -34.30 -10.94
CA ALA A 124 -11.59 -34.61 -10.23
C ALA A 124 -12.52 -33.38 -10.17
N HIS A 125 -13.82 -33.61 -10.10
CA HIS A 125 -14.84 -32.56 -10.05
C HIS A 125 -15.71 -32.69 -8.81
N ALA A 126 -15.97 -31.58 -8.12
CA ALA A 126 -16.83 -31.56 -6.94
C ALA A 126 -18.26 -31.12 -7.29
N LEU A 127 -19.24 -31.84 -6.77
CA LEU A 127 -20.66 -31.51 -6.83
C LEU A 127 -21.30 -31.70 -5.45
N VAL A 128 -22.52 -31.19 -5.27
CA VAL A 128 -23.26 -31.36 -4.01
C VAL A 128 -24.52 -32.18 -4.27
N VAL A 129 -24.62 -33.34 -3.62
CA VAL A 129 -25.85 -34.13 -3.58
C VAL A 129 -26.68 -33.67 -2.39
N VAL A 130 -27.97 -33.41 -2.57
CA VAL A 130 -28.85 -32.95 -1.49
C VAL A 130 -29.99 -33.92 -1.33
N TRP A 131 -30.22 -34.39 -0.11
CA TRP A 131 -31.41 -35.16 0.24
C TRP A 131 -32.61 -34.25 0.45
N LEU A 132 -33.71 -34.59 -0.19
CA LEU A 132 -34.98 -33.86 -0.23
C LEU A 132 -36.03 -34.43 0.73
N GLY A 133 -35.75 -35.54 1.42
CA GLY A 133 -36.74 -36.23 2.24
C GLY A 133 -37.00 -35.64 3.63
N GLY A 134 -36.27 -34.61 4.08
CA GLY A 134 -36.43 -34.09 5.44
C GLY A 134 -35.66 -32.81 5.76
N ASN A 135 -35.55 -32.51 7.07
CA ASN A 135 -34.80 -31.38 7.61
C ASN A 135 -33.66 -31.88 8.50
N TRP A 136 -32.42 -31.46 8.24
CA TRP A 136 -31.24 -31.94 8.97
C TRP A 136 -31.17 -31.46 10.42
N GLU A 137 -31.88 -30.39 10.83
CA GLU A 137 -31.90 -29.90 12.23
C GLU A 137 -32.58 -30.86 13.22
N GLN A 138 -33.18 -31.95 12.72
CA GLN A 138 -33.72 -33.00 13.58
C GLN A 138 -32.59 -33.88 14.13
N PRO A 139 -32.68 -34.36 15.40
CA PRO A 139 -31.66 -35.23 15.99
C PRO A 139 -31.37 -36.44 15.08
N ARG A 140 -30.10 -36.85 14.96
CA ARG A 140 -29.69 -38.03 14.17
C ARG A 140 -30.67 -39.20 14.40
N GLY A 141 -31.28 -39.67 13.31
CA GLY A 141 -32.26 -40.75 13.33
C GLY A 141 -33.67 -40.34 12.93
N HIS A 142 -33.84 -39.58 11.84
CA HIS A 142 -35.06 -39.78 11.07
C HIS A 142 -35.05 -41.24 10.59
N ALA A 143 -36.14 -41.98 10.80
CA ALA A 143 -36.23 -43.37 10.34
C ALA A 143 -36.04 -43.51 8.80
N ASP A 144 -36.11 -42.38 8.08
CA ASP A 144 -36.22 -42.32 6.62
C ASP A 144 -34.98 -41.73 5.92
N TYR A 145 -33.93 -41.29 6.65
CA TYR A 145 -32.68 -40.89 5.99
C TYR A 145 -31.88 -42.15 5.62
N PRO A 146 -31.63 -42.42 4.32
CA PRO A 146 -31.16 -43.73 3.90
C PRO A 146 -29.64 -43.93 4.03
N LEU A 147 -28.87 -42.89 4.39
CA LEU A 147 -27.42 -42.97 4.56
C LEU A 147 -27.04 -42.98 6.05
N HIS A 148 -26.05 -43.79 6.41
CA HIS A 148 -25.63 -43.97 7.82
C HIS A 148 -24.15 -43.70 8.06
N ASP A 149 -23.33 -43.76 7.01
CA ASP A 149 -21.90 -43.50 7.07
C ASP A 149 -21.58 -42.05 6.69
N VAL A 150 -20.54 -41.47 7.29
CA VAL A 150 -20.07 -40.12 6.93
C VAL A 150 -19.26 -40.13 5.64
N LEU A 151 -18.66 -41.26 5.28
CA LEU A 151 -17.78 -41.41 4.12
C LEU A 151 -18.29 -42.52 3.21
N HIS A 152 -18.39 -42.20 1.92
CA HIS A 152 -18.86 -43.10 0.88
C HIS A 152 -17.83 -43.20 -0.25
N HIS A 153 -17.05 -44.27 -0.29
CA HIS A 153 -16.05 -44.51 -1.34
C HIS A 153 -16.65 -45.04 -2.65
N ALA A 154 -17.95 -45.34 -2.66
CA ALA A 154 -18.74 -45.67 -3.83
C ALA A 154 -20.10 -44.96 -3.71
N ALA A 155 -20.77 -44.76 -4.85
CA ALA A 155 -22.11 -44.18 -4.89
C ALA A 155 -23.09 -45.11 -4.16
N PRO A 156 -23.79 -44.63 -3.10
CA PRO A 156 -24.79 -45.44 -2.43
C PRO A 156 -25.97 -45.76 -3.37
N ASP A 157 -26.45 -47.01 -3.36
CA ASP A 157 -27.59 -47.42 -4.20
C ASP A 157 -28.81 -46.52 -3.99
N ALA A 158 -29.09 -46.15 -2.74
CA ALA A 158 -30.18 -45.23 -2.39
C ALA A 158 -30.06 -43.83 -3.02
N VAL A 159 -28.84 -43.37 -3.31
CA VAL A 159 -28.61 -42.09 -4.01
C VAL A 159 -28.83 -42.27 -5.50
N ILE A 160 -28.39 -43.38 -6.10
CA ILE A 160 -28.52 -43.63 -7.54
C ILE A 160 -29.99 -43.90 -7.91
N ASP A 161 -30.64 -44.80 -7.18
CA ASP A 161 -31.99 -45.29 -7.49
C ASP A 161 -33.06 -44.21 -7.37
N ASP A 162 -32.80 -43.17 -6.58
CA ASP A 162 -33.76 -42.12 -6.23
C ASP A 162 -33.26 -40.70 -6.57
N LEU A 163 -32.34 -40.60 -7.55
CA LEU A 163 -31.80 -39.34 -8.04
C LEU A 163 -32.73 -38.66 -9.06
N CYS A 164 -33.05 -37.40 -8.82
CA CYS A 164 -33.77 -36.55 -9.76
C CYS A 164 -32.80 -35.85 -10.71
N ALA A 165 -33.02 -35.99 -12.02
CA ALA A 165 -32.29 -35.26 -13.06
C ALA A 165 -32.99 -33.95 -13.48
N SER A 166 -34.24 -33.74 -13.06
CA SER A 166 -35.01 -32.54 -13.36
C SER A 166 -36.03 -32.19 -12.26
N GLU A 167 -36.53 -30.95 -12.26
CA GLU A 167 -37.55 -30.49 -11.30
C GLU A 167 -38.90 -31.22 -11.41
N ARG A 168 -39.10 -31.99 -12.49
CA ARG A 168 -40.36 -32.71 -12.76
C ARG A 168 -40.35 -34.13 -12.25
N GLU A 169 -39.18 -34.64 -11.87
CA GLU A 169 -39.01 -36.00 -11.38
C GLU A 169 -39.28 -36.07 -9.87
N THR A 170 -39.75 -37.22 -9.42
CA THR A 170 -40.08 -37.49 -8.02
C THR A 170 -39.06 -38.47 -7.46
N GLY A 171 -38.11 -37.95 -6.69
CA GLY A 171 -37.13 -38.76 -5.97
C GLY A 171 -36.54 -38.01 -4.78
N ALA A 172 -35.86 -38.74 -3.90
CA ALA A 172 -35.35 -38.21 -2.64
C ALA A 172 -34.01 -37.49 -2.75
N PHE A 173 -33.30 -37.55 -3.89
CA PHE A 173 -31.99 -36.90 -4.05
C PHE A 173 -31.92 -36.01 -5.29
N ILE A 174 -31.11 -34.96 -5.22
CA ILE A 174 -30.64 -34.19 -6.38
C ILE A 174 -29.13 -34.10 -6.37
N ALA A 175 -28.51 -34.07 -7.54
CA ALA A 175 -27.09 -33.77 -7.71
C ALA A 175 -26.94 -32.41 -8.39
N VAL A 176 -26.34 -31.45 -7.69
CA VAL A 176 -26.16 -30.07 -8.17
C VAL A 176 -24.70 -29.87 -8.59
N ASP A 177 -24.48 -29.62 -9.88
CA ASP A 177 -23.19 -29.12 -10.37
C ASP A 177 -23.04 -27.62 -9.99
N VAL A 178 -22.57 -27.38 -8.77
CA VAL A 178 -22.46 -26.04 -8.17
C VAL A 178 -21.51 -25.13 -8.94
N THR A 179 -20.59 -25.68 -9.74
CA THR A 179 -19.62 -24.89 -10.51
C THR A 179 -20.26 -24.05 -11.61
N ARG A 180 -21.45 -24.45 -12.08
CA ARG A 180 -22.23 -23.69 -13.06
C ARG A 180 -22.78 -22.37 -12.53
N ALA A 181 -22.76 -22.17 -11.21
CA ALA A 181 -23.03 -20.86 -10.62
C ALA A 181 -21.86 -19.88 -10.82
N ALA A 182 -20.66 -20.34 -11.16
CA ALA A 182 -19.47 -19.52 -11.38
C ALA A 182 -19.24 -19.17 -12.87
N HIS A 183 -18.55 -18.04 -13.11
CA HIS A 183 -18.11 -17.56 -14.41
C HIS A 183 -16.81 -18.26 -14.85
N GLY A 184 -16.61 -18.44 -16.16
CA GLY A 184 -15.35 -18.92 -16.73
C GLY A 184 -15.13 -20.44 -16.70
N TYR A 185 -16.02 -21.23 -16.08
CA TYR A 185 -15.94 -22.70 -16.12
C TYR A 185 -16.31 -23.26 -17.50
N LEU A 186 -17.34 -22.68 -18.14
CA LEU A 186 -17.87 -23.09 -19.43
C LEU A 186 -18.33 -21.84 -20.18
N ASP A 187 -17.43 -21.15 -20.89
CA ASP A 187 -17.79 -19.97 -21.69
C ASP A 187 -19.02 -20.29 -22.57
N GLY A 188 -20.14 -19.62 -22.29
CA GLY A 188 -21.40 -19.73 -23.05
C GLY A 188 -22.44 -20.75 -22.56
N SER A 189 -22.18 -21.55 -21.52
CA SER A 189 -23.22 -22.45 -20.97
C SER A 189 -24.27 -21.69 -20.14
N PRO A 190 -25.56 -22.09 -20.16
CA PRO A 190 -26.57 -21.42 -19.35
C PRO A 190 -26.33 -21.70 -17.87
N ARG A 191 -26.35 -20.63 -17.07
CA ARG A 191 -26.21 -20.64 -15.60
C ARG A 191 -27.52 -20.95 -14.89
N SER A 192 -28.39 -21.72 -15.55
CA SER A 192 -29.72 -22.00 -15.03
C SER A 192 -29.65 -23.16 -14.04
N TRP A 193 -30.53 -23.11 -13.04
CA TRP A 193 -30.70 -24.20 -12.08
C TRP A 193 -30.98 -25.55 -12.76
N ALA A 194 -31.81 -25.55 -13.81
CA ALA A 194 -32.15 -26.78 -14.54
C ALA A 194 -30.92 -27.44 -15.18
N ASP A 195 -30.00 -26.64 -15.73
CA ASP A 195 -28.77 -27.17 -16.32
C ASP A 195 -27.79 -27.72 -15.26
N ALA A 196 -27.75 -27.10 -14.08
CA ALA A 196 -26.94 -27.56 -12.97
C ALA A 196 -27.40 -28.92 -12.43
N LEU A 197 -28.71 -29.15 -12.36
CA LEU A 197 -29.30 -30.43 -11.99
C LEU A 197 -29.02 -31.51 -13.03
N ALA A 198 -29.31 -31.22 -14.31
CA ALA A 198 -29.12 -32.17 -15.39
C ALA A 198 -27.65 -32.59 -15.52
N ALA A 199 -26.71 -31.64 -15.38
CA ALA A 199 -25.28 -31.92 -15.39
C ALA A 199 -24.84 -32.77 -14.20
N GLY A 200 -25.26 -32.41 -12.98
CA GLY A 200 -24.92 -33.17 -11.78
C GLY A 200 -25.45 -34.59 -11.82
N ALA A 201 -26.71 -34.78 -12.23
CA ALA A 201 -27.30 -36.12 -12.36
C ALA A 201 -26.57 -36.97 -13.42
N LYS A 202 -26.21 -36.38 -14.55
CA LYS A 202 -25.42 -37.05 -15.59
C LYS A 202 -24.01 -37.43 -15.11
N MET A 203 -23.38 -36.62 -14.26
CA MET A 203 -22.09 -36.98 -13.66
C MET A 203 -22.23 -38.19 -12.73
N VAL A 204 -23.25 -38.21 -11.86
CA VAL A 204 -23.45 -39.31 -10.89
C VAL A 204 -23.82 -40.63 -11.57
N THR A 205 -24.62 -40.59 -12.64
CA THR A 205 -25.21 -41.79 -13.27
C THR A 205 -24.57 -42.20 -14.60
N GLY A 206 -23.81 -41.30 -15.24
CA GLY A 206 -23.25 -41.51 -16.56
C GLY A 206 -21.89 -42.23 -16.56
N GLU A 207 -21.51 -42.78 -17.72
CA GLU A 207 -20.28 -43.55 -17.89
C GLU A 207 -18.98 -42.71 -17.94
N GLN A 208 -19.09 -41.38 -17.99
CA GLN A 208 -17.95 -40.47 -18.15
C GLN A 208 -17.23 -40.16 -16.83
N TRP A 209 -17.90 -40.40 -15.70
CA TRP A 209 -17.41 -40.08 -14.37
C TRP A 209 -17.58 -41.30 -13.47
N ALA A 210 -16.63 -41.50 -12.57
CA ALA A 210 -16.65 -42.51 -11.53
C ALA A 210 -16.81 -41.82 -10.18
N TRP A 211 -17.61 -42.42 -9.29
CA TRP A 211 -17.74 -41.93 -7.92
C TRP A 211 -16.41 -42.10 -7.19
N GLY A 212 -15.79 -40.99 -6.80
CA GLY A 212 -14.49 -40.99 -6.18
C GLY A 212 -14.54 -40.96 -4.64
N LEU A 213 -15.36 -40.07 -4.08
CA LEU A 213 -15.58 -39.92 -2.64
C LEU A 213 -16.84 -39.09 -2.38
N GLY A 214 -17.73 -39.59 -1.53
CA GLY A 214 -18.81 -38.80 -0.93
C GLY A 214 -18.50 -38.53 0.55
N VAL A 215 -18.64 -37.29 0.98
CA VAL A 215 -18.56 -36.89 2.38
C VAL A 215 -19.91 -36.34 2.78
N ASP A 216 -20.60 -37.05 3.67
CA ASP A 216 -21.86 -36.60 4.25
C ASP A 216 -21.58 -35.56 5.34
N VAL A 217 -21.79 -34.30 5.01
CA VAL A 217 -21.55 -33.19 5.94
C VAL A 217 -22.81 -32.81 6.73
N GLY A 218 -23.95 -33.46 6.44
CA GLY A 218 -25.19 -33.33 7.21
C GLY A 218 -25.25 -34.27 8.43
N LEU A 219 -24.55 -35.40 8.39
CA LEU A 219 -24.41 -36.33 9.52
C LEU A 219 -23.35 -35.82 10.53
N ASP A 220 -23.70 -34.85 11.37
CA ASP A 220 -22.93 -34.27 12.51
C ASP A 220 -21.77 -35.15 13.05
N SER A 221 -20.50 -34.91 12.69
CA SER A 221 -19.38 -35.74 13.15
C SER A 221 -19.28 -35.67 14.67
N ARG A 222 -19.41 -36.81 15.37
CA ARG A 222 -19.57 -36.90 16.85
C ARG A 222 -18.41 -36.32 17.67
N ASP A 223 -17.31 -35.96 17.03
CA ASP A 223 -16.21 -35.21 17.62
C ASP A 223 -16.10 -33.85 16.90
N PRO A 224 -16.01 -32.72 17.62
CA PRO A 224 -15.71 -31.44 17.00
C PRO A 224 -14.34 -31.56 16.33
N LEU A 225 -14.34 -31.73 15.00
CA LEU A 225 -13.11 -31.72 14.22
C LEU A 225 -12.41 -30.38 14.48
N PRO A 226 -11.07 -30.36 14.61
CA PRO A 226 -10.35 -29.12 14.79
C PRO A 226 -10.67 -28.19 13.61
N MET A 227 -11.40 -27.12 13.89
CA MET A 227 -11.79 -26.14 12.88
C MET A 227 -10.54 -25.64 12.17
N PRO A 228 -10.48 -25.72 10.83
CA PRO A 228 -9.39 -25.14 10.10
C PRO A 228 -9.31 -23.64 10.43
N ARG A 229 -8.10 -23.14 10.73
CA ARG A 229 -7.89 -21.72 10.97
C ARG A 229 -7.48 -21.06 9.66
N TRP A 230 -8.39 -20.31 9.07
CA TRP A 230 -8.06 -19.34 8.04
C TRP A 230 -7.47 -18.08 8.69
N PRO A 231 -6.52 -17.39 8.04
CA PRO A 231 -6.09 -16.09 8.52
C PRO A 231 -7.28 -15.13 8.60
N THR A 232 -7.32 -14.30 9.64
CA THR A 232 -8.55 -13.59 10.04
C THR A 232 -8.87 -12.34 9.22
N MET A 233 -7.92 -11.78 8.46
CA MET A 233 -8.17 -10.60 7.63
C MET A 233 -7.36 -10.58 6.34
N GLU A 234 -8.09 -10.45 5.22
CA GLU A 234 -7.55 -10.22 3.89
C GLU A 234 -6.67 -8.95 3.83
N PRO A 235 -5.47 -9.00 3.22
CA PRO A 235 -4.53 -7.88 3.17
C PRO A 235 -4.85 -6.81 2.12
N LEU A 236 -5.75 -7.07 1.16
CA LEU A 236 -6.02 -6.17 0.02
C LEU A 236 -7.48 -5.69 0.01
N THR A 237 -7.67 -4.38 -0.12
CA THR A 237 -8.98 -3.77 -0.39
C THR A 237 -9.28 -3.76 -1.90
N PRO A 238 -10.55 -3.84 -2.31
CA PRO A 238 -10.91 -3.93 -3.72
C PRO A 238 -10.48 -2.67 -4.51
N PRO A 239 -10.24 -2.79 -5.83
CA PRO A 239 -9.79 -1.67 -6.66
C PRO A 239 -10.74 -0.46 -6.60
N TYR A 240 -12.04 -0.73 -6.76
CA TYR A 240 -13.11 0.24 -6.61
C TYR A 240 -13.98 -0.08 -5.39
N GLN A 241 -14.50 0.96 -4.75
CA GLN A 241 -15.31 0.91 -3.54
C GLN A 241 -16.66 1.61 -3.76
N PRO A 242 -17.72 1.23 -3.02
CA PRO A 242 -18.96 1.99 -3.05
C PRO A 242 -18.75 3.42 -2.53
N THR A 243 -19.45 4.38 -3.12
CA THR A 243 -19.41 5.79 -2.69
C THR A 243 -20.13 5.95 -1.33
N PRO A 244 -19.45 6.40 -0.26
CA PRO A 244 -20.04 6.50 1.07
C PRO A 244 -20.95 7.73 1.26
N GLY A 245 -20.81 8.76 0.41
CA GLY A 245 -21.52 10.04 0.59
C GLY A 245 -21.85 10.75 -0.73
N ALA A 246 -22.75 11.73 -0.66
CA ALA A 246 -23.24 12.49 -1.81
C ALA A 246 -22.57 13.87 -1.99
N GLY A 247 -21.55 14.21 -1.19
CA GLY A 247 -20.81 15.47 -1.36
C GLY A 247 -20.03 15.53 -2.68
N PRO A 248 -19.89 16.71 -3.31
CA PRO A 248 -19.10 16.91 -4.53
C PRO A 248 -17.75 16.18 -4.54
N LEU A 249 -16.94 16.37 -3.52
CA LEU A 249 -15.58 15.82 -3.40
C LEU A 249 -15.58 14.30 -3.15
N ALA A 250 -16.57 13.79 -2.43
CA ALA A 250 -16.76 12.35 -2.29
C ALA A 250 -17.08 11.72 -3.66
N GLN A 251 -17.99 12.32 -4.44
CA GLN A 251 -18.44 11.76 -5.72
C GLN A 251 -17.34 11.64 -6.78
N ILE A 252 -16.32 12.50 -6.75
CA ILE A 252 -15.23 12.54 -7.72
C ILE A 252 -14.02 11.65 -7.33
N SER A 253 -14.06 11.01 -6.16
CA SER A 253 -12.97 10.17 -5.70
C SER A 253 -12.68 9.04 -6.69
N ALA A 254 -11.41 8.90 -7.06
CA ALA A 254 -10.94 7.94 -8.06
C ALA A 254 -11.36 6.49 -7.72
N ARG A 255 -11.28 6.11 -6.44
CA ARG A 255 -11.59 4.75 -5.99
C ARG A 255 -13.09 4.45 -5.94
N TYR A 256 -13.99 5.41 -6.16
CA TYR A 256 -15.42 5.12 -6.18
C TYR A 256 -15.98 4.80 -7.56
N GLY A 257 -15.18 4.95 -8.62
CA GLY A 257 -15.52 4.48 -9.97
C GLY A 257 -16.72 5.16 -10.62
N LYS A 258 -17.23 6.27 -10.05
CA LYS A 258 -18.35 7.03 -10.63
C LYS A 258 -17.96 7.68 -11.96
N ILE A 259 -16.71 8.13 -12.07
CA ILE A 259 -16.12 8.62 -13.32
C ILE A 259 -15.41 7.43 -13.97
N PRO A 260 -15.79 7.04 -15.21
CA PRO A 260 -15.13 5.93 -15.88
C PRO A 260 -13.66 6.27 -16.16
N PHE A 261 -12.78 5.28 -16.06
CA PHE A 261 -11.39 5.44 -16.47
C PHE A 261 -11.33 5.77 -17.97
N TYR A 262 -10.57 6.81 -18.33
CA TYR A 262 -10.38 7.20 -19.71
C TYR A 262 -9.02 6.73 -20.22
N ALA A 263 -9.00 6.19 -21.44
CA ALA A 263 -7.83 5.52 -22.00
C ALA A 263 -6.54 6.36 -21.93
N ARG A 264 -5.46 5.69 -21.51
CA ARG A 264 -4.12 6.23 -21.32
C ARG A 264 -3.10 5.11 -21.58
N ASP A 265 -2.10 5.37 -22.41
CA ASP A 265 -1.07 4.39 -22.83
C ASP A 265 -0.34 3.77 -21.62
N ASP A 266 -0.24 4.51 -20.50
CA ASP A 266 0.33 4.03 -19.24
C ASP A 266 -0.40 2.80 -18.68
N LEU A 267 -1.71 2.67 -18.89
CA LEU A 267 -2.47 1.49 -18.44
C LEU A 267 -2.12 0.27 -19.27
N ASP A 268 -2.08 0.42 -20.60
CA ASP A 268 -1.77 -0.67 -21.51
C ASP A 268 -0.34 -1.17 -21.27
N LEU A 269 0.61 -0.24 -21.08
CA LEU A 269 1.98 -0.57 -20.67
C LEU A 269 2.04 -1.38 -19.37
N LEU A 270 1.30 -0.98 -18.34
CA LEU A 270 1.28 -1.68 -17.05
C LEU A 270 0.62 -3.06 -17.15
N MET A 271 -0.45 -3.20 -17.95
CA MET A 271 -1.09 -4.49 -18.20
C MET A 271 -0.14 -5.44 -18.93
N ASP A 272 0.45 -4.99 -20.04
CA ASP A 272 1.43 -5.76 -20.81
C ASP A 272 2.62 -6.16 -19.95
N TRP A 273 3.07 -5.26 -19.07
CA TRP A 273 4.15 -5.54 -18.12
C TRP A 273 3.79 -6.61 -17.09
N CYS A 274 2.56 -6.60 -16.57
CA CYS A 274 2.09 -7.62 -15.64
C CYS A 274 1.97 -9.00 -16.31
N GLU A 275 1.52 -9.04 -17.56
CA GLU A 275 1.29 -10.29 -18.31
C GLU A 275 2.53 -10.76 -19.10
N ALA A 276 3.60 -9.97 -19.12
CA ALA A 276 4.81 -10.27 -19.89
C ALA A 276 5.40 -11.64 -19.53
N PRO A 277 5.71 -12.49 -20.52
CA PRO A 277 6.31 -13.80 -20.27
C PRO A 277 7.67 -13.62 -19.58
N GLY A 278 7.84 -14.28 -18.44
CA GLY A 278 9.06 -14.26 -17.64
C GLY A 278 9.16 -15.54 -16.80
N PRO A 279 10.21 -15.68 -15.97
CA PRO A 279 10.28 -16.77 -15.00
C PRO A 279 8.99 -16.81 -14.17
N ALA A 280 8.47 -18.02 -13.92
CA ALA A 280 7.18 -18.22 -13.23
C ALA A 280 7.11 -17.55 -11.85
N ALA A 281 8.27 -17.32 -11.22
CA ALA A 281 8.44 -16.74 -9.88
C ALA A 281 9.03 -15.30 -9.87
N GLU A 282 9.02 -14.57 -10.99
CA GLU A 282 9.61 -13.21 -11.01
C GLU A 282 8.73 -12.19 -10.28
N THR A 283 9.27 -11.58 -9.22
CA THR A 283 8.72 -10.37 -8.60
C THR A 283 8.88 -9.20 -9.54
N ARG A 284 7.78 -8.55 -9.94
CA ARG A 284 7.80 -7.35 -10.78
C ARG A 284 7.37 -6.16 -9.95
N ILE A 285 8.11 -5.07 -10.01
CA ILE A 285 7.80 -3.84 -9.29
C ILE A 285 7.64 -2.71 -10.30
N ALA A 286 6.52 -1.98 -10.21
CA ALA A 286 6.30 -0.76 -10.98
C ALA A 286 6.19 0.41 -10.02
N ILE A 287 6.99 1.46 -10.22
CA ILE A 287 6.88 2.72 -9.48
C ILE A 287 6.20 3.73 -10.39
N VAL A 288 4.95 4.08 -10.07
CA VAL A 288 4.17 5.07 -10.80
C VAL A 288 4.21 6.39 -10.03
N HIS A 289 5.00 7.34 -10.49
CA HIS A 289 5.21 8.61 -9.78
C HIS A 289 4.78 9.84 -10.59
N GLY A 290 4.58 10.98 -9.95
CA GLY A 290 4.17 12.22 -10.62
C GLY A 290 3.41 13.19 -9.71
N LEU A 291 3.02 14.36 -10.23
CA LEU A 291 2.33 15.40 -9.46
C LEU A 291 0.98 14.93 -8.86
N GLY A 292 0.55 15.59 -7.78
CA GLY A 292 -0.80 15.43 -7.25
C GLY A 292 -1.83 15.77 -8.33
N GLY A 293 -2.89 14.96 -8.44
CA GLY A 293 -3.91 15.13 -9.48
C GLY A 293 -3.61 14.48 -10.84
N ALA A 294 -2.40 13.95 -11.07
CA ALA A 294 -2.04 13.34 -12.37
C ALA A 294 -2.85 12.07 -12.73
N GLY A 295 -3.53 11.44 -11.75
CA GLY A 295 -4.41 10.27 -11.98
C GLY A 295 -3.84 8.92 -11.53
N LYS A 296 -2.75 8.91 -10.74
CA LYS A 296 -2.06 7.69 -10.29
C LYS A 296 -2.97 6.66 -9.61
N THR A 297 -3.73 7.08 -8.59
CA THR A 297 -4.66 6.20 -7.87
C THR A 297 -5.74 5.63 -8.79
N HIS A 298 -6.26 6.42 -9.74
CA HIS A 298 -7.27 5.93 -10.69
C HIS A 298 -6.67 4.94 -11.69
N LEU A 299 -5.43 5.18 -12.16
CA LEU A 299 -4.68 4.26 -13.00
C LEU A 299 -4.43 2.92 -12.30
N ALA A 300 -3.98 2.96 -11.04
CA ALA A 300 -3.75 1.75 -10.27
C ALA A 300 -5.05 0.99 -9.95
N ALA A 301 -6.15 1.70 -9.69
CA ALA A 301 -7.48 1.09 -9.52
C ALA A 301 -7.99 0.43 -10.81
N GLU A 302 -7.88 1.09 -11.96
CA GLU A 302 -8.29 0.51 -13.24
C GLU A 302 -7.41 -0.69 -13.61
N LEU A 303 -6.09 -0.60 -13.42
CA LEU A 303 -5.17 -1.73 -13.61
C LEU A 303 -5.61 -2.92 -12.75
N ALA A 304 -5.79 -2.71 -11.44
CA ALA A 304 -6.19 -3.79 -10.55
C ALA A 304 -7.57 -4.36 -10.89
N ALA A 305 -8.51 -3.54 -11.36
CA ALA A 305 -9.81 -4.00 -11.84
C ALA A 305 -9.72 -4.83 -13.13
N ARG A 306 -8.85 -4.46 -14.07
CA ARG A 306 -8.62 -5.22 -15.32
C ARG A 306 -7.85 -6.50 -15.09
N MET A 307 -6.81 -6.47 -14.26
CA MET A 307 -6.05 -7.66 -13.89
C MET A 307 -6.94 -8.64 -13.09
N ALA A 308 -7.82 -8.16 -12.21
CA ALA A 308 -8.84 -9.00 -11.59
C ALA A 308 -9.76 -9.65 -12.64
N LYS A 309 -10.11 -8.91 -13.70
CA LYS A 309 -10.87 -9.45 -14.83
C LYS A 309 -10.10 -10.49 -15.64
N ALA A 310 -8.78 -10.37 -15.73
CA ALA A 310 -7.87 -11.36 -16.33
C ALA A 310 -7.55 -12.54 -15.39
N GLY A 311 -8.05 -12.50 -14.16
CA GLY A 311 -7.94 -13.62 -13.22
C GLY A 311 -6.81 -13.52 -12.20
N TRP A 312 -6.33 -12.32 -11.94
CA TRP A 312 -5.35 -12.05 -10.89
C TRP A 312 -6.03 -11.80 -9.55
N TYR A 313 -5.35 -12.14 -8.46
CA TYR A 313 -5.69 -11.68 -7.12
C TYR A 313 -5.17 -10.26 -6.94
N THR A 314 -6.06 -9.27 -6.92
CA THR A 314 -5.65 -7.85 -6.94
C THR A 314 -6.22 -7.04 -5.79
N GLY A 315 -5.62 -5.86 -5.55
CA GLY A 315 -6.19 -4.83 -4.68
C GLY A 315 -5.14 -3.92 -4.04
N PHE A 316 -5.61 -3.00 -3.22
CA PHE A 316 -4.78 -2.03 -2.50
C PHE A 316 -4.42 -2.56 -1.11
N LEU A 317 -3.13 -2.61 -0.79
CA LEU A 317 -2.62 -3.11 0.49
C LEU A 317 -3.18 -2.31 1.67
N LEU A 318 -3.60 -3.01 2.73
CA LEU A 318 -3.94 -2.39 4.00
C LEU A 318 -2.74 -1.66 4.61
N ARG A 319 -3.01 -0.68 5.48
CA ARG A 319 -1.94 -0.03 6.25
C ARG A 319 -1.45 -0.96 7.35
N ASN A 320 -0.13 -1.03 7.53
CA ASN A 320 0.53 -1.85 8.57
C ASN A 320 -0.08 -3.26 8.69
N PRO A 321 -0.12 -4.02 7.58
CA PRO A 321 -0.63 -5.38 7.60
C PRO A 321 0.18 -6.17 8.63
N ALA A 322 -0.51 -6.94 9.46
CA ALA A 322 0.18 -7.86 10.35
C ALA A 322 0.93 -8.93 9.54
N ASP A 323 1.95 -9.55 10.14
CA ASP A 323 2.81 -10.52 9.47
C ASP A 323 2.02 -11.66 8.81
N ASP A 324 0.94 -12.13 9.45
CA ASP A 324 0.06 -13.16 8.91
C ASP A 324 -0.75 -12.69 7.69
N GLN A 325 -1.03 -11.39 7.59
CA GLN A 325 -1.66 -10.76 6.42
C GLN A 325 -0.66 -10.56 5.27
N LEU A 326 0.62 -10.33 5.54
CA LEU A 326 1.64 -10.36 4.49
C LEU A 326 1.88 -11.79 4.01
N GLU A 327 1.97 -12.77 4.94
CA GLU A 327 2.08 -14.20 4.62
C GLU A 327 0.90 -14.69 3.77
N TRP A 328 -0.29 -14.09 3.91
CA TRP A 328 -1.41 -14.35 3.03
C TRP A 328 -1.02 -14.17 1.57
N LEU A 329 -0.40 -13.03 1.22
CA LEU A 329 -0.02 -12.69 -0.15
C LEU A 329 0.99 -13.67 -0.73
N ALA A 330 1.89 -14.22 0.10
CA ALA A 330 2.82 -15.26 -0.31
C ALA A 330 2.13 -16.58 -0.67
N ARG A 331 0.93 -16.85 -0.15
CA ARG A 331 0.25 -18.15 -0.28
C ARG A 331 -0.95 -18.15 -1.24
N VAL A 332 -1.31 -17.00 -1.81
CA VAL A 332 -2.38 -16.90 -2.80
C VAL A 332 -2.04 -17.75 -4.03
N ALA A 333 -2.91 -18.71 -4.37
CA ALA A 333 -2.78 -19.64 -5.51
C ALA A 333 -3.32 -19.03 -6.83
N ALA A 334 -2.91 -17.80 -7.11
CA ALA A 334 -3.17 -17.06 -8.35
C ALA A 334 -2.06 -16.01 -8.52
N PRO A 335 -1.80 -15.51 -9.74
CA PRO A 335 -0.98 -14.32 -9.92
C PRO A 335 -1.51 -13.15 -9.07
N VAL A 336 -0.61 -12.42 -8.41
CA VAL A 336 -0.99 -11.36 -7.45
C VAL A 336 -0.61 -10.00 -8.00
N LEU A 337 -1.52 -9.02 -7.92
CA LEU A 337 -1.22 -7.60 -8.11
C LEU A 337 -1.50 -6.83 -6.81
N VAL A 338 -0.46 -6.34 -6.16
CA VAL A 338 -0.58 -5.50 -4.96
C VAL A 338 -0.36 -4.05 -5.36
N VAL A 339 -1.31 -3.18 -5.01
CA VAL A 339 -1.13 -1.73 -5.11
C VAL A 339 -0.79 -1.17 -3.73
N VAL A 340 0.35 -0.49 -3.61
CA VAL A 340 0.70 0.33 -2.45
C VAL A 340 0.56 1.79 -2.88
N ASP A 341 -0.56 2.41 -2.52
CA ASP A 341 -0.79 3.83 -2.81
C ASP A 341 0.03 4.68 -1.84
N TYR A 342 0.59 5.80 -2.31
CA TYR A 342 1.46 6.68 -1.53
C TYR A 342 2.63 5.93 -0.88
N ALA A 343 3.38 5.19 -1.69
CA ALA A 343 4.62 4.49 -1.37
C ALA A 343 5.78 5.47 -1.11
N GLU A 344 5.58 6.40 -0.18
CA GLU A 344 6.59 7.35 0.25
C GLU A 344 7.36 6.77 1.45
N ALA A 345 8.44 7.44 1.89
CA ALA A 345 9.36 6.91 2.90
C ALA A 345 8.69 6.39 4.19
N ALA A 346 7.53 6.94 4.57
CA ALA A 346 6.77 6.47 5.72
C ALA A 346 6.33 4.99 5.63
N LYS A 347 6.33 4.40 4.42
CA LYS A 347 5.96 3.00 4.16
C LYS A 347 7.17 2.14 3.75
N THR A 348 8.41 2.63 3.83
CA THR A 348 9.63 1.91 3.42
C THR A 348 9.70 0.52 4.07
N THR A 349 9.57 0.43 5.39
CA THR A 349 9.62 -0.85 6.12
C THR A 349 8.52 -1.80 5.67
N GLN A 350 7.29 -1.29 5.52
CA GLN A 350 6.16 -2.08 5.03
C GLN A 350 6.42 -2.64 3.63
N ILE A 351 7.03 -1.85 2.73
CA ILE A 351 7.37 -2.28 1.38
C ILE A 351 8.48 -3.34 1.44
N ILE A 352 9.51 -3.15 2.27
CA ILE A 352 10.58 -4.14 2.47
C ILE A 352 10.00 -5.46 2.95
N ASP A 353 9.14 -5.44 3.98
CA ASP A 353 8.53 -6.64 4.57
C ASP A 353 7.60 -7.34 3.57
N LEU A 354 6.80 -6.58 2.82
CA LEU A 354 6.02 -7.13 1.70
C LEU A 354 6.93 -7.85 0.70
N LEU A 355 8.00 -7.20 0.24
CA LEU A 355 8.90 -7.75 -0.78
C LEU A 355 9.64 -9.00 -0.30
N ARG A 356 10.05 -9.03 0.98
CA ARG A 356 10.63 -10.23 1.61
C ARG A 356 9.68 -11.41 1.57
N VAL A 357 8.44 -11.21 2.01
CA VAL A 357 7.45 -12.27 2.11
C VAL A 357 7.01 -12.79 0.74
N VAL A 358 6.83 -11.90 -0.23
CA VAL A 358 6.33 -12.29 -1.56
C VAL A 358 7.42 -12.78 -2.52
N HIS A 359 8.71 -12.59 -2.20
CA HIS A 359 9.81 -13.09 -3.02
C HIS A 359 9.85 -14.63 -3.09
N GLU A 360 9.33 -15.31 -2.07
CA GLU A 360 9.30 -16.77 -2.00
C GLU A 360 8.17 -17.41 -2.84
N ARG A 361 7.42 -16.60 -3.61
CA ARG A 361 6.28 -17.07 -4.40
C ARG A 361 6.70 -17.79 -5.67
N GLU A 362 6.03 -18.90 -5.97
CA GLU A 362 6.21 -19.66 -7.22
C GLU A 362 5.40 -19.11 -8.40
N LEU A 363 4.40 -18.24 -8.13
CA LEU A 363 3.55 -17.60 -9.13
C LEU A 363 3.86 -16.10 -9.26
N PRO A 364 3.56 -15.48 -10.43
CA PRO A 364 3.87 -14.08 -10.67
C PRO A 364 3.27 -13.16 -9.61
N ILE A 365 4.08 -12.20 -9.16
CA ILE A 365 3.59 -11.07 -8.37
C ILE A 365 4.04 -9.76 -8.99
N CYS A 366 3.08 -8.84 -9.10
CA CYS A 366 3.31 -7.47 -9.49
C CYS A 366 2.99 -6.54 -8.31
N VAL A 367 3.94 -5.70 -7.94
CA VAL A 367 3.78 -4.68 -6.90
C VAL A 367 3.81 -3.31 -7.56
N VAL A 368 2.70 -2.58 -7.49
CA VAL A 368 2.57 -1.22 -8.03
C VAL A 368 2.64 -0.22 -6.89
N LEU A 369 3.72 0.55 -6.85
CA LEU A 369 3.99 1.59 -5.88
C LEU A 369 3.60 2.93 -6.49
N THR A 370 2.59 3.62 -5.97
CA THR A 370 2.32 4.99 -6.41
C THR A 370 3.06 5.98 -5.53
N ALA A 371 3.71 6.99 -6.11
CA ALA A 371 4.45 7.98 -5.33
C ALA A 371 4.33 9.39 -5.93
N ARG A 372 4.74 10.42 -5.19
CA ARG A 372 4.89 11.77 -5.77
C ARG A 372 6.19 11.88 -6.57
N ALA A 373 7.27 11.33 -6.04
CA ALA A 373 8.56 11.22 -6.68
C ALA A 373 9.28 9.94 -6.22
N VAL A 374 10.17 9.44 -7.07
CA VAL A 374 11.16 8.43 -6.69
C VAL A 374 12.26 9.18 -5.94
N GLY A 375 12.30 9.01 -4.62
CA GLY A 375 13.29 9.65 -3.74
C GLY A 375 14.25 8.62 -3.15
N ASP A 376 15.04 9.04 -2.17
CA ASP A 376 16.03 8.18 -1.50
C ASP A 376 15.42 6.97 -0.79
N TRP A 377 14.11 7.03 -0.46
CA TRP A 377 13.37 5.90 0.10
C TRP A 377 13.46 4.64 -0.77
N TRP A 378 13.47 4.77 -2.11
CA TRP A 378 13.58 3.60 -2.98
C TRP A 378 14.99 3.01 -2.95
N ASN A 379 16.02 3.84 -2.85
CA ASN A 379 17.40 3.38 -2.70
C ASN A 379 17.56 2.56 -1.41
N GLU A 380 16.87 2.95 -0.33
CA GLU A 380 16.82 2.17 0.90
C GLU A 380 16.11 0.83 0.72
N VAL A 381 14.90 0.82 0.13
CA VAL A 381 14.18 -0.43 -0.18
C VAL A 381 15.06 -1.36 -1.02
N ALA A 382 15.66 -0.84 -2.09
CA ALA A 382 16.51 -1.62 -2.99
C ALA A 382 17.75 -2.18 -2.28
N ARG A 383 18.40 -1.38 -1.42
CA ARG A 383 19.58 -1.79 -0.66
C ARG A 383 19.26 -2.90 0.35
N GLU A 384 18.20 -2.75 1.13
CA GLU A 384 17.83 -3.76 2.14
C GLU A 384 17.31 -5.04 1.48
N THR A 385 16.45 -4.94 0.47
CA THR A 385 15.94 -6.14 -0.23
C THR A 385 17.04 -6.89 -1.00
N ALA A 386 18.05 -6.19 -1.53
CA ALA A 386 19.21 -6.81 -2.16
C ALA A 386 20.08 -7.59 -1.16
N ARG A 387 20.22 -7.11 0.09
CA ARG A 387 20.91 -7.85 1.17
C ARG A 387 20.20 -9.17 1.49
N ASP A 388 18.88 -9.15 1.40
CA ASP A 388 18.04 -10.33 1.65
C ASP A 388 17.89 -11.23 0.40
N GLY A 389 18.60 -10.92 -0.70
CA GLY A 389 18.63 -11.73 -1.91
C GLY A 389 17.38 -11.60 -2.79
N VAL A 390 16.47 -10.67 -2.50
CA VAL A 390 15.24 -10.44 -3.26
C VAL A 390 15.58 -9.94 -4.66
N ARG A 391 15.14 -10.68 -5.68
CA ARG A 391 15.30 -10.31 -7.10
C ARG A 391 13.98 -9.83 -7.67
N TYR A 392 14.03 -8.74 -8.43
CA TYR A 392 12.86 -8.20 -9.12
C TYR A 392 13.24 -7.47 -10.42
N SER A 393 12.27 -7.36 -11.32
CA SER A 393 12.32 -6.43 -12.45
C SER A 393 11.65 -5.11 -12.07
N LEU A 394 12.27 -3.98 -12.39
CA LEU A 394 11.75 -2.65 -12.05
C LEU A 394 11.25 -1.91 -13.31
N LEU A 395 10.03 -1.39 -13.23
CA LEU A 395 9.46 -0.43 -14.17
C LEU A 395 9.28 0.91 -13.46
N ASP A 396 10.14 1.89 -13.75
CA ASP A 396 9.96 3.25 -13.29
C ASP A 396 9.12 4.06 -14.28
N ARG A 397 8.02 4.66 -13.82
CA ARG A 397 7.04 5.32 -14.66
C ARG A 397 6.61 6.68 -14.11
N LEU A 398 7.13 7.73 -14.75
CA LEU A 398 6.64 9.10 -14.57
C LEU A 398 5.28 9.27 -15.29
N LEU A 399 4.27 9.64 -14.52
CA LEU A 399 2.95 10.02 -15.01
C LEU A 399 2.92 11.53 -15.24
N GLU A 400 2.94 11.92 -16.51
CA GLU A 400 2.88 13.33 -16.89
C GLU A 400 1.67 14.03 -16.27
N PRO A 401 1.82 15.28 -15.79
CA PRO A 401 0.72 16.03 -15.19
C PRO A 401 -0.46 16.15 -16.17
N ALA A 402 -0.17 16.51 -17.42
CA ALA A 402 -1.18 16.62 -18.45
C ALA A 402 -1.69 15.26 -18.91
N HIS A 403 -3.01 15.05 -18.86
CA HIS A 403 -3.62 13.85 -19.41
C HIS A 403 -3.49 13.84 -20.95
N PRO A 404 -3.05 12.74 -21.61
CA PRO A 404 -2.87 12.71 -23.06
C PRO A 404 -4.18 12.92 -23.85
N ARG A 405 -5.32 12.66 -23.21
CA ARG A 405 -6.67 12.80 -23.77
C ARG A 405 -7.53 13.79 -22.97
N THR A 406 -7.08 15.04 -22.85
CA THR A 406 -7.74 16.06 -22.00
C THR A 406 -9.24 16.24 -22.26
N THR A 407 -9.62 16.45 -23.54
CA THR A 407 -11.03 16.60 -23.94
C THR A 407 -11.85 15.34 -23.65
N GLY A 408 -11.23 14.17 -23.71
CA GLY A 408 -11.87 12.89 -23.43
C GLY A 408 -12.28 12.76 -21.98
N VAL A 409 -11.35 13.04 -21.06
CA VAL A 409 -11.59 13.02 -19.61
C VAL A 409 -12.69 14.01 -19.23
N PHE A 410 -12.59 15.27 -19.70
CA PHE A 410 -13.59 16.29 -19.42
C PHE A 410 -15.00 15.85 -19.84
N ARG A 411 -15.16 15.36 -21.08
CA ARG A 411 -16.46 14.90 -21.61
C ARG A 411 -16.98 13.65 -20.90
N ALA A 412 -16.10 12.73 -20.53
CA ALA A 412 -16.46 11.52 -19.80
C ALA A 412 -17.03 11.88 -18.42
N THR A 413 -16.37 12.79 -17.71
CA THR A 413 -16.86 13.30 -16.42
C THR A 413 -18.18 14.04 -16.57
N LEU A 414 -18.28 14.96 -17.53
CA LEU A 414 -19.51 15.71 -17.79
C LEU A 414 -20.69 14.77 -18.01
N ARG A 415 -20.51 13.69 -18.80
CA ARG A 415 -21.56 12.68 -19.03
C ARG A 415 -21.90 11.85 -17.79
N ALA A 416 -20.91 11.54 -16.95
CA ALA A 416 -21.13 10.78 -15.73
C ALA A 416 -22.00 11.53 -14.70
N PHE A 417 -22.05 12.86 -14.78
CA PHE A 417 -22.82 13.72 -13.87
C PHE A 417 -23.96 14.50 -14.54
N ALA A 418 -24.10 14.46 -15.87
CA ALA A 418 -25.15 15.18 -16.57
C ALA A 418 -26.54 14.57 -16.26
N PRO A 419 -27.56 15.40 -15.99
CA PRO A 419 -28.94 14.93 -15.90
C PRO A 419 -29.36 14.24 -17.20
N GLU A 420 -30.16 13.16 -17.13
CA GLU A 420 -30.61 12.41 -18.32
C GLU A 420 -31.23 13.31 -19.41
N LYS A 421 -31.91 14.39 -19.00
CA LYS A 421 -32.52 15.38 -19.90
C LYS A 421 -31.51 16.21 -20.71
N ASN A 422 -30.25 16.28 -20.27
CA ASN A 422 -29.18 17.08 -20.89
C ASN A 422 -28.13 16.21 -21.60
N ALA A 423 -28.29 14.88 -21.65
CA ALA A 423 -27.32 13.96 -22.27
C ALA A 423 -27.05 14.23 -23.77
N TYR A 424 -27.95 14.94 -24.45
CA TYR A 424 -27.89 15.26 -25.88
C TYR A 424 -27.62 16.73 -26.20
N ALA A 425 -27.41 17.60 -25.19
CA ALA A 425 -27.07 19.00 -25.42
C ALA A 425 -25.63 19.14 -25.97
N PRO A 426 -25.31 20.19 -26.75
CA PRO A 426 -23.94 20.48 -27.15
C PRO A 426 -23.06 20.64 -25.92
N LEU A 427 -21.99 19.84 -25.81
CA LEU A 427 -21.10 19.89 -24.65
C LEU A 427 -20.28 21.19 -24.71
N PRO A 428 -20.13 21.93 -23.59
CA PRO A 428 -19.24 23.09 -23.53
C PRO A 428 -17.81 22.69 -23.92
N GLU A 429 -17.08 23.60 -24.58
CA GLU A 429 -15.65 23.40 -24.80
C GLU A 429 -14.90 23.66 -23.48
N ALA A 430 -13.99 22.75 -23.13
CA ALA A 430 -13.09 23.01 -22.02
C ALA A 430 -12.17 24.20 -22.40
N PRO A 431 -11.90 25.13 -21.46
CA PRO A 431 -10.83 26.11 -21.60
C PRO A 431 -9.53 25.43 -22.03
N ARG A 432 -8.68 26.11 -22.81
CA ARG A 432 -7.38 25.57 -23.26
C ARG A 432 -6.16 26.18 -22.57
N PRO A 433 -5.86 25.86 -21.31
CA PRO A 433 -4.56 26.17 -20.72
C PRO A 433 -3.51 25.09 -21.02
N VAL A 434 -2.25 25.43 -20.78
CA VAL A 434 -1.09 24.65 -21.26
C VAL A 434 -0.84 23.37 -20.43
N THR A 435 -1.29 23.29 -19.16
CA THR A 435 -1.03 22.11 -18.31
C THR A 435 -2.14 21.87 -17.29
N TRP A 436 -3.13 21.04 -17.64
CA TRP A 436 -4.18 20.61 -16.70
C TRP A 436 -3.92 19.20 -16.22
N THR A 437 -4.01 18.98 -14.92
CA THR A 437 -3.97 17.63 -14.37
C THR A 437 -5.24 16.86 -14.72
N THR A 438 -5.18 15.54 -14.61
CA THR A 438 -6.38 14.69 -14.75
C THR A 438 -7.48 15.12 -13.76
N LEU A 439 -7.11 15.50 -12.54
CA LEU A 439 -8.04 16.01 -11.54
C LEU A 439 -8.67 17.34 -11.97
N ASP A 440 -7.90 18.30 -12.50
CA ASP A 440 -8.43 19.59 -12.94
C ASP A 440 -9.54 19.41 -13.99
N LEU A 441 -9.32 18.49 -14.94
CA LEU A 441 -10.30 18.15 -15.98
C LEU A 441 -11.55 17.48 -15.41
N VAL A 442 -11.38 16.62 -14.40
CA VAL A 442 -12.49 16.00 -13.67
C VAL A 442 -13.32 17.06 -12.94
N LEU A 443 -12.67 17.94 -12.17
CA LEU A 443 -13.36 19.00 -11.43
C LEU A 443 -14.08 19.97 -12.36
N LEU A 444 -13.46 20.36 -13.47
CA LEU A 444 -14.10 21.20 -14.46
C LEU A 444 -15.31 20.51 -15.11
N GLY A 445 -15.18 19.22 -15.47
CA GLY A 445 -16.27 18.44 -16.02
C GLY A 445 -17.44 18.31 -15.04
N TRP A 446 -17.12 18.22 -13.74
CA TRP A 446 -18.11 18.22 -12.68
C TRP A 446 -18.83 19.57 -12.56
N LEU A 447 -18.11 20.70 -12.55
CA LEU A 447 -18.70 22.05 -12.53
C LEU A 447 -19.63 22.26 -13.74
N ALA A 448 -19.17 21.85 -14.94
CA ALA A 448 -19.97 21.92 -16.16
C ALA A 448 -21.27 21.12 -16.06
N ALA A 449 -21.24 19.93 -15.44
CA ALA A 449 -22.43 19.09 -15.27
C ALA A 449 -23.45 19.70 -14.31
N HIS A 450 -22.99 20.52 -13.36
CA HIS A 450 -23.82 21.16 -12.33
C HIS A 450 -24.26 22.58 -12.72
N GLY A 451 -24.05 22.98 -13.98
CA GLY A 451 -24.64 24.19 -14.55
C GLY A 451 -23.90 25.48 -14.22
N ASP A 452 -22.62 25.42 -13.86
CA ASP A 452 -21.78 26.61 -13.69
C ASP A 452 -21.69 27.39 -15.03
N PRO A 453 -22.11 28.67 -15.08
CA PRO A 453 -22.33 29.39 -16.33
C PRO A 453 -21.04 29.83 -17.05
N ASP A 454 -19.92 29.92 -16.32
CA ASP A 454 -18.61 30.31 -16.86
C ASP A 454 -17.52 29.42 -16.26
N LEU A 455 -17.01 28.46 -17.05
CA LEU A 455 -16.01 27.51 -16.55
C LEU A 455 -14.66 28.18 -16.26
N PRO A 456 -14.06 27.98 -15.07
CA PRO A 456 -12.78 28.59 -14.72
C PRO A 456 -11.63 28.22 -15.65
N ALA A 457 -10.70 29.17 -15.86
CA ALA A 457 -9.50 28.95 -16.66
C ALA A 457 -8.28 28.51 -15.83
N GLU A 458 -8.29 28.78 -14.51
CA GLU A 458 -7.16 28.51 -13.61
C GLU A 458 -7.53 27.44 -12.57
N PRO A 459 -6.63 26.48 -12.26
CA PRO A 459 -6.89 25.43 -11.26
C PRO A 459 -7.33 25.97 -9.90
N ALA A 460 -6.74 27.07 -9.44
CA ALA A 460 -7.10 27.71 -8.18
C ALA A 460 -8.59 28.10 -8.13
N GLU A 461 -9.13 28.67 -9.22
CA GLU A 461 -10.54 29.04 -9.29
C GLU A 461 -11.46 27.81 -9.40
N ILE A 462 -11.01 26.73 -10.07
CA ILE A 462 -11.72 25.44 -10.08
C ILE A 462 -11.86 24.93 -8.64
N TYR A 463 -10.77 24.91 -7.87
CA TYR A 463 -10.76 24.45 -6.49
C TYR A 463 -11.68 25.28 -5.60
N GLU A 464 -11.65 26.61 -5.72
CA GLU A 464 -12.52 27.49 -4.94
C GLU A 464 -14.01 27.22 -5.21
N ARG A 465 -14.42 27.12 -6.48
CA ARG A 465 -15.83 26.87 -6.81
C ARG A 465 -16.30 25.50 -6.33
N VAL A 466 -15.48 24.46 -6.48
CA VAL A 466 -15.83 23.12 -5.98
C VAL A 466 -15.94 23.11 -4.46
N LEU A 467 -15.05 23.83 -3.75
CA LEU A 467 -15.14 24.00 -2.29
C LEU A 467 -16.41 24.75 -1.88
N ASP A 468 -16.83 25.78 -2.62
CA ASP A 468 -18.09 26.50 -2.35
C ASP A 468 -19.32 25.58 -2.48
N HIS A 469 -19.33 24.70 -3.49
CA HIS A 469 -20.36 23.67 -3.64
C HIS A 469 -20.30 22.64 -2.49
N GLU A 470 -19.11 22.18 -2.11
CA GLU A 470 -18.90 21.23 -1.02
C GLU A 470 -19.39 21.80 0.31
N PHE A 471 -18.99 23.03 0.67
CA PHE A 471 -19.44 23.67 1.90
C PHE A 471 -20.92 24.06 1.87
N SER A 472 -21.49 24.35 0.70
CA SER A 472 -22.94 24.53 0.57
C SER A 472 -23.67 23.22 0.88
N TYR A 473 -23.18 22.09 0.37
CA TYR A 473 -23.70 20.76 0.72
C TYR A 473 -23.58 20.45 2.21
N TRP A 474 -22.45 20.80 2.85
CA TRP A 474 -22.29 20.64 4.30
C TRP A 474 -23.33 21.45 5.06
N ARG A 475 -23.48 22.74 4.71
CA ARG A 475 -24.45 23.64 5.34
C ARG A 475 -25.88 23.10 5.25
N ASP A 476 -26.28 22.64 4.07
CA ASP A 476 -27.63 22.14 3.84
C ASP A 476 -27.88 20.82 4.58
N THR A 477 -26.85 19.96 4.68
CA THR A 477 -26.91 18.74 5.48
C THR A 477 -27.02 19.05 6.97
N TRP A 478 -26.24 20.02 7.48
CA TRP A 478 -26.28 20.43 8.89
C TRP A 478 -27.62 21.09 9.25
N ASP A 479 -28.22 21.86 8.34
CA ASP A 479 -29.56 22.43 8.53
C ASP A 479 -30.61 21.33 8.61
N LYS A 480 -30.53 20.34 7.71
CA LYS A 480 -31.49 19.24 7.65
C LYS A 480 -31.43 18.33 8.88
N GLU A 481 -30.22 17.94 9.30
CA GLU A 481 -30.02 16.99 10.41
C GLU A 481 -30.16 17.66 11.79
N PHE A 482 -29.70 18.91 11.92
CA PHE A 482 -29.56 19.57 13.22
C PHE A 482 -30.21 20.95 13.32
N GLY A 483 -30.74 21.52 12.24
CA GLY A 483 -31.23 22.90 12.20
C GLY A 483 -30.12 23.95 12.35
N LEU A 484 -28.87 23.59 12.06
CA LEU A 484 -27.71 24.46 12.18
C LEU A 484 -27.35 25.07 10.82
N LYS A 485 -27.18 26.40 10.77
CA LYS A 485 -26.75 27.15 9.58
C LYS A 485 -25.45 27.91 9.82
N PRO A 486 -24.29 27.23 9.86
CA PRO A 486 -23.02 27.92 10.03
C PRO A 486 -22.76 28.86 8.86
N SER A 487 -21.97 29.91 9.14
CA SER A 487 -21.53 30.82 8.08
C SER A 487 -20.58 30.10 7.11
N PRO A 488 -20.52 30.50 5.82
CA PRO A 488 -19.54 29.97 4.88
C PRO A 488 -18.09 30.10 5.39
N LYS A 489 -17.78 31.19 6.10
CA LYS A 489 -16.48 31.39 6.73
C LYS A 489 -16.18 30.30 7.77
N THR A 490 -17.16 29.95 8.60
CA THR A 490 -17.02 28.90 9.63
C THR A 490 -16.76 27.54 8.99
N LEU A 491 -17.53 27.15 7.97
CA LEU A 491 -17.35 25.88 7.27
C LEU A 491 -15.98 25.79 6.59
N ARG A 492 -15.55 26.88 5.96
CA ARG A 492 -14.21 26.96 5.36
C ARG A 492 -13.09 26.83 6.38
N SER A 493 -13.20 27.51 7.53
CA SER A 493 -12.24 27.37 8.63
C SER A 493 -12.21 25.94 9.17
N ILE A 494 -13.36 25.29 9.32
CA ILE A 494 -13.48 23.88 9.73
C ILE A 494 -12.78 22.97 8.72
N GLY A 495 -13.12 23.11 7.43
CA GLY A 495 -12.48 22.33 6.37
C GLY A 495 -10.97 22.52 6.34
N ALA A 496 -10.47 23.74 6.50
CA ALA A 496 -9.03 24.03 6.51
C ALA A 496 -8.32 23.45 7.73
N GLY A 497 -8.91 23.58 8.93
CA GLY A 497 -8.33 23.02 10.16
C GLY A 497 -8.28 21.50 10.15
N ILE A 498 -9.36 20.86 9.71
CA ILE A 498 -9.41 19.40 9.52
C ILE A 498 -8.40 18.96 8.46
N SER A 499 -8.27 19.70 7.35
CA SER A 499 -7.31 19.38 6.28
C SER A 499 -5.85 19.50 6.71
N LEU A 500 -5.54 20.51 7.53
CA LEU A 500 -4.20 20.76 8.04
C LEU A 500 -3.80 19.75 9.12
N VAL A 501 -4.70 19.47 10.07
CA VAL A 501 -4.41 18.59 11.23
C VAL A 501 -4.58 17.11 10.87
N ALA A 502 -5.52 16.80 9.96
CA ALA A 502 -5.97 15.45 9.62
C ALA A 502 -6.19 14.60 10.90
N PRO A 503 -7.12 15.00 11.79
CA PRO A 503 -7.35 14.32 13.06
C PRO A 503 -8.00 12.95 12.83
N ASN A 504 -7.74 11.99 13.72
CA ASN A 504 -8.58 10.81 13.83
C ASN A 504 -10.00 11.18 14.29
N GLU A 505 -10.98 10.32 13.98
CA GLU A 505 -12.39 10.54 14.31
C GLU A 505 -12.64 10.91 15.78
N ASP A 506 -11.98 10.22 16.71
CA ASP A 506 -12.09 10.47 18.16
C ASP A 506 -11.54 11.83 18.59
N ARG A 507 -10.68 12.45 17.77
CA ARG A 507 -10.03 13.73 18.03
C ARG A 507 -10.80 14.92 17.44
N VAL A 508 -11.73 14.68 16.52
CA VAL A 508 -12.53 15.76 15.89
C VAL A 508 -13.26 16.64 16.92
N PRO A 509 -13.96 16.10 17.94
CA PRO A 509 -14.61 16.93 18.96
C PRO A 509 -13.65 17.84 19.72
N ASN A 510 -12.42 17.40 19.98
CA ASN A 510 -11.41 18.23 20.65
C ASN A 510 -11.00 19.41 19.75
N LEU A 511 -10.78 19.12 18.47
CA LEU A 511 -10.46 20.12 17.46
C LEU A 511 -11.59 21.16 17.32
N LEU A 512 -12.85 20.71 17.30
CA LEU A 512 -14.03 21.58 17.26
C LEU A 512 -14.14 22.55 18.44
N GLU A 513 -13.73 22.13 19.63
CA GLU A 513 -13.70 23.01 20.82
C GLU A 513 -12.54 23.98 20.78
N LYS A 514 -11.31 23.47 20.61
CA LYS A 514 -10.08 24.24 20.80
C LYS A 514 -9.83 25.23 19.67
N ILE A 515 -10.27 24.89 18.46
CA ILE A 515 -10.02 25.68 17.26
C ILE A 515 -11.24 26.51 16.88
N PHE A 516 -12.45 25.94 17.00
CA PHE A 516 -13.68 26.58 16.52
C PHE A 516 -14.62 27.05 17.64
N GLY A 517 -14.25 26.82 18.91
CA GLY A 517 -14.96 27.37 20.06
C GLY A 517 -16.32 26.73 20.34
N ILE A 518 -16.64 25.57 19.74
CA ILE A 518 -17.92 24.88 19.96
C ILE A 518 -17.93 24.25 21.36
N GLN A 519 -18.49 24.95 22.36
CA GLN A 519 -18.39 24.54 23.76
C GLN A 519 -19.27 23.32 24.11
N ASN A 520 -20.43 23.18 23.44
CA ASN A 520 -21.40 22.15 23.75
C ASN A 520 -20.90 20.77 23.27
N GLN A 521 -20.68 19.84 24.21
CA GLN A 521 -20.18 18.48 23.90
C GLN A 521 -21.12 17.73 22.95
N VAL A 522 -22.44 17.78 23.18
CA VAL A 522 -23.43 17.06 22.35
C VAL A 522 -23.44 17.59 20.93
N GLU A 523 -23.29 18.91 20.77
CA GLU A 523 -23.19 19.53 19.45
C GLU A 523 -21.90 19.11 18.74
N ARG A 524 -20.77 19.07 19.46
CA ARG A 524 -19.49 18.59 18.90
C ARG A 524 -19.54 17.15 18.46
N ASP A 525 -20.09 16.26 19.28
CA ASP A 525 -20.16 14.83 18.96
C ASP A 525 -21.03 14.60 17.71
N LYS A 526 -22.14 15.34 17.59
CA LYS A 526 -23.00 15.30 16.41
C LYS A 526 -22.32 15.83 15.15
N VAL A 527 -21.60 16.94 15.26
CA VAL A 527 -20.85 17.51 14.12
C VAL A 527 -19.69 16.61 13.73
N ALA A 528 -18.99 16.02 14.69
CA ALA A 528 -17.91 15.06 14.44
C ALA A 528 -18.44 13.81 13.73
N ASP A 529 -19.50 13.19 14.25
CA ASP A 529 -20.18 12.06 13.62
C ASP A 529 -20.59 12.40 12.18
N LEU A 530 -21.23 13.55 11.97
CA LEU A 530 -21.62 13.96 10.62
C LEU A 530 -20.41 14.20 9.70
N LEU A 531 -19.32 14.79 10.20
CA LEU A 531 -18.10 14.98 9.41
C LEU A 531 -17.49 13.64 9.00
N SER A 532 -17.50 12.62 9.85
CA SER A 532 -17.05 11.26 9.49
C SER A 532 -17.87 10.61 8.38
N HIS A 533 -19.14 11.01 8.22
CA HIS A 533 -20.00 10.55 7.13
C HIS A 533 -19.82 11.38 5.84
N LEU A 534 -19.55 12.69 5.99
CA LEU A 534 -19.39 13.61 4.86
C LEU A 534 -18.02 13.51 4.21
N LEU A 535 -16.98 13.37 5.03
CA LEU A 535 -15.60 13.25 4.59
C LEU A 535 -15.23 11.76 4.56
N PRO A 536 -14.61 11.27 3.49
CA PRO A 536 -14.10 9.92 3.49
C PRO A 536 -13.03 9.80 4.57
N THR A 537 -13.26 8.95 5.57
CA THR A 537 -12.21 8.51 6.48
C THR A 537 -11.11 7.86 5.67
N SER A 538 -9.89 8.39 5.79
CA SER A 538 -8.71 7.75 5.20
C SER A 538 -8.59 6.37 5.81
N ARG A 539 -8.84 5.31 5.02
CA ARG A 539 -8.58 3.93 5.47
C ARG A 539 -7.10 3.66 5.67
N GLU A 540 -6.22 4.58 5.26
CA GLU A 540 -4.79 4.50 5.48
C GLU A 540 -4.40 4.88 6.91
N ASP A 541 -5.11 5.78 7.59
CA ASP A 541 -4.72 6.20 8.94
C ASP A 541 -5.85 6.52 9.92
N GLY A 542 -7.11 6.39 9.51
CA GLY A 542 -8.27 6.77 10.30
C GLY A 542 -8.45 8.28 10.40
N SER A 543 -7.60 9.06 9.73
CA SER A 543 -7.71 10.51 9.70
C SER A 543 -8.89 10.94 8.84
N ILE A 544 -9.48 12.06 9.23
CA ILE A 544 -10.53 12.74 8.48
C ILE A 544 -9.90 13.97 7.85
N THR A 545 -9.94 14.03 6.52
CA THR A 545 -9.40 15.16 5.75
C THR A 545 -10.19 15.35 4.46
N ILE A 546 -10.11 16.55 3.90
CA ILE A 546 -10.64 16.79 2.56
C ILE A 546 -9.70 16.13 1.56
N HIS A 547 -10.27 15.32 0.67
CA HIS A 547 -9.60 14.81 -0.52
C HIS A 547 -10.35 15.27 -1.77
N PRO A 548 -9.67 15.44 -2.91
CA PRO A 548 -8.27 15.07 -3.18
C PRO A 548 -7.24 16.12 -2.73
N ASP A 549 -5.99 15.68 -2.56
CA ASP A 549 -4.89 16.48 -2.00
C ASP A 549 -4.68 17.86 -2.63
N PRO A 550 -4.75 18.06 -3.97
CA PRO A 550 -4.59 19.40 -4.54
C PRO A 550 -5.68 20.38 -4.08
N VAL A 551 -6.92 19.92 -3.88
CA VAL A 551 -8.01 20.77 -3.36
C VAL A 551 -7.77 21.10 -1.89
N SER A 552 -7.36 20.11 -1.10
CA SER A 552 -7.03 20.27 0.32
C SER A 552 -5.85 21.23 0.54
N GLY A 553 -4.75 21.06 -0.22
CA GLY A 553 -3.61 21.95 -0.20
C GLY A 553 -3.98 23.39 -0.58
N HIS A 554 -4.92 23.58 -1.50
CA HIS A 554 -5.41 24.89 -1.90
C HIS A 554 -6.16 25.57 -0.76
N LEU A 555 -7.04 24.81 -0.09
CA LEU A 555 -7.76 25.27 1.08
C LEU A 555 -6.80 25.66 2.21
N ILE A 556 -5.75 24.87 2.45
CA ILE A 556 -4.74 25.16 3.47
C ILE A 556 -4.04 26.49 3.17
N VAL A 557 -3.44 26.67 1.99
CA VAL A 557 -2.69 27.91 1.68
C VAL A 557 -3.57 29.14 1.61
N THR A 558 -4.85 29.00 1.21
CA THR A 558 -5.75 30.17 1.11
C THR A 558 -6.38 30.55 2.46
N ALA A 559 -6.74 29.57 3.30
CA ALA A 559 -7.38 29.82 4.57
C ALA A 559 -6.36 30.08 5.70
N MET A 560 -5.31 29.27 5.82
CA MET A 560 -4.36 29.35 6.94
C MET A 560 -3.43 30.54 6.84
N SER A 561 -2.98 30.91 5.63
CA SER A 561 -2.19 32.13 5.43
C SER A 561 -3.00 33.40 5.71
N LYS A 562 -4.34 33.34 5.59
CA LYS A 562 -5.23 34.48 5.87
C LYS A 562 -5.62 34.58 7.34
N ASP A 563 -5.85 33.45 8.00
CA ASP A 563 -6.26 33.38 9.41
C ASP A 563 -5.14 32.80 10.28
N LYS A 564 -4.19 33.66 10.66
CA LYS A 564 -3.04 33.28 11.49
C LYS A 564 -3.45 32.76 12.88
N GLY A 565 -4.59 33.21 13.40
CA GLY A 565 -5.11 32.75 14.69
C GLY A 565 -5.60 31.31 14.61
N LEU A 566 -6.33 30.98 13.53
CA LEU A 566 -6.75 29.61 13.22
C LEU A 566 -5.54 28.68 13.06
N PHE A 567 -4.53 29.12 12.29
CA PHE A 567 -3.30 28.35 12.08
C PHE A 567 -2.57 28.09 13.40
N ALA A 568 -2.35 29.14 14.20
CA ALA A 568 -1.70 29.02 15.50
C ALA A 568 -2.44 28.06 16.44
N ALA A 569 -3.76 28.19 16.55
CA ALA A 569 -4.58 27.28 17.35
C ALA A 569 -4.45 25.81 16.88
N SER A 570 -4.35 25.59 15.56
CA SER A 570 -4.19 24.24 14.98
C SER A 570 -2.86 23.60 15.36
N VAL A 571 -1.75 24.34 15.23
CA VAL A 571 -0.41 23.84 15.58
C VAL A 571 -0.26 23.66 17.09
N THR A 572 -0.69 24.63 17.89
CA THR A 572 -0.52 24.58 19.35
C THR A 572 -1.24 23.40 20.01
N ASN A 573 -2.46 23.06 19.57
CA ASN A 573 -3.28 22.02 20.20
C ASN A 573 -3.04 20.60 19.64
N SER A 574 -2.03 20.42 18.77
CA SER A 574 -1.75 19.15 18.11
C SER A 574 -0.83 18.23 18.91
N THR A 575 -1.14 16.94 18.87
CA THR A 575 -0.32 15.81 19.34
C THR A 575 0.88 15.56 18.42
N ALA A 576 1.82 14.70 18.83
CA ALA A 576 2.98 14.34 18.01
C ALA A 576 2.60 13.73 16.65
N THR A 577 1.53 12.92 16.59
CA THR A 577 1.01 12.36 15.34
C THR A 577 0.38 13.44 14.46
N GLU A 578 -0.44 14.31 15.05
CA GLU A 578 -1.07 15.43 14.35
C GLU A 578 -0.01 16.44 13.84
N LEU A 579 1.10 16.64 14.54
CA LEU A 579 2.23 17.45 14.05
C LEU A 579 2.90 16.84 12.81
N ALA A 580 3.04 15.51 12.74
CA ALA A 580 3.53 14.85 11.53
C ALA A 580 2.56 15.05 10.36
N ASN A 581 1.25 14.97 10.62
CA ASN A 581 0.21 15.25 9.62
C ASN A 581 0.28 16.71 9.14
N ILE A 582 0.51 17.68 10.03
CA ILE A 582 0.70 19.09 9.69
C ILE A 582 1.93 19.26 8.77
N CYS A 583 3.07 18.65 9.10
CA CYS A 583 4.27 18.71 8.26
C CYS A 583 3.97 18.18 6.86
N ASP A 584 3.29 17.04 6.76
CA ASP A 584 2.93 16.42 5.49
C ASP A 584 1.92 17.29 4.72
N ALA A 585 0.87 17.81 5.37
CA ALA A 585 -0.13 18.67 4.76
C ALA A 585 0.46 19.98 4.20
N ILE A 586 1.36 20.65 4.94
CA ILE A 586 2.06 21.85 4.46
C ILE A 586 2.97 21.51 3.28
N SER A 587 3.71 20.40 3.35
CA SER A 587 4.56 19.94 2.26
C SER A 587 3.76 19.58 1.01
N ARG A 588 2.58 19.00 1.17
CA ARG A 588 1.67 18.71 0.06
C ARG A 588 1.13 19.98 -0.59
N ALA A 589 0.92 21.03 0.18
CA ALA A 589 0.39 22.30 -0.27
C ALA A 589 1.40 23.14 -1.09
N GLU A 590 2.69 22.79 -1.07
CA GLU A 590 3.74 23.43 -1.89
C GLU A 590 3.40 23.40 -3.39
N GLN A 591 2.74 22.35 -3.87
CA GLN A 591 2.28 22.23 -5.27
C GLN A 591 1.39 23.40 -5.69
N ASN A 592 0.68 24.01 -4.74
CA ASN A 592 -0.32 25.03 -5.02
C ASN A 592 0.27 26.43 -4.88
N ASP A 593 1.10 26.65 -3.86
CA ASP A 593 1.78 27.92 -3.61
C ASP A 593 3.03 27.67 -2.75
N ARG A 594 4.18 27.51 -3.40
CA ARG A 594 5.46 27.21 -2.74
C ARG A 594 5.82 28.26 -1.70
N GLN A 595 5.62 29.54 -2.02
CA GLN A 595 5.99 30.63 -1.11
C GLN A 595 5.16 30.55 0.18
N LYS A 596 3.84 30.41 0.06
CA LYS A 596 2.97 30.28 1.24
C LYS A 596 3.24 29.01 2.03
N ALA A 597 3.57 27.90 1.36
CA ALA A 597 3.94 26.67 2.06
C ALA A 597 5.20 26.84 2.91
N VAL A 598 6.22 27.54 2.41
CA VAL A 598 7.43 27.89 3.19
C VAL A 598 7.08 28.83 4.36
N GLU A 599 6.25 29.85 4.13
CA GLU A 599 5.78 30.75 5.20
C GLU A 599 5.02 30.00 6.31
N LEU A 600 4.18 29.03 5.95
CA LEU A 600 3.46 28.17 6.90
C LEU A 600 4.40 27.22 7.63
N ALA A 601 5.40 26.63 6.95
CA ALA A 601 6.39 25.75 7.58
C ALA A 601 7.22 26.50 8.63
N ARG A 602 7.67 27.72 8.30
CA ARG A 602 8.36 28.61 9.26
C ARG A 602 7.46 28.92 10.46
N ALA A 603 6.24 29.39 10.21
CA ALA A 603 5.30 29.71 11.28
C ALA A 603 4.98 28.51 12.18
N ALA A 604 4.90 27.29 11.63
CA ALA A 604 4.68 26.08 12.42
C ALA A 604 5.83 25.82 13.40
N LEU A 605 7.09 25.87 12.92
CA LEU A 605 8.27 25.70 13.75
C LEU A 605 8.43 26.82 14.79
N ASP A 606 8.06 28.06 14.45
CA ASP A 606 8.04 29.18 15.41
C ASP A 606 7.05 28.96 16.56
N ILE A 607 5.89 28.32 16.27
CA ILE A 607 4.86 28.02 17.27
C ILE A 607 5.21 26.79 18.12
N ARG A 608 5.79 25.75 17.51
CA ARG A 608 6.15 24.47 18.14
C ARG A 608 7.50 23.98 17.64
N SER A 609 8.58 24.49 18.22
CA SER A 609 9.95 24.09 17.83
C SER A 609 10.25 22.61 18.10
N ASP A 610 9.53 21.99 19.05
CA ASP A 610 9.60 20.56 19.36
C ASP A 610 9.07 19.65 18.24
N MET A 611 8.47 20.21 17.18
CA MET A 611 8.08 19.45 15.98
C MET A 611 9.24 19.25 14.98
N TRP A 612 10.44 19.73 15.30
CA TRP A 612 11.62 19.56 14.45
C TRP A 612 11.91 18.09 14.06
N PRO A 613 11.71 17.05 14.90
CA PRO A 613 11.98 15.67 14.48
C PRO A 613 11.05 15.23 13.34
N GLN A 614 9.76 15.57 13.41
CA GLN A 614 8.78 15.28 12.38
C GLN A 614 9.10 16.02 11.09
N ALA A 615 9.48 17.30 11.18
CA ALA A 615 9.91 18.11 10.05
C ALA A 615 11.18 17.54 9.39
N LEU A 616 12.19 17.16 10.18
CA LEU A 616 13.45 16.59 9.70
C LEU A 616 13.20 15.25 9.01
N MET A 617 12.48 14.32 9.63
CA MET A 617 12.16 13.02 9.04
C MET A 617 11.45 13.15 7.70
N LEU A 618 10.47 14.06 7.60
CA LEU A 618 9.79 14.33 6.34
C LEU A 618 10.73 14.92 5.29
N THR A 619 11.61 15.83 5.70
CA THR A 619 12.54 16.52 4.80
C THR A 619 13.65 15.60 4.29
N LEU A 620 14.16 14.71 5.14
CA LEU A 620 15.07 13.62 4.73
C LEU A 620 14.41 12.72 3.68
N ALA A 621 13.12 12.44 3.85
CA ALA A 621 12.37 11.57 2.95
C ALA A 621 12.01 12.20 1.59
N LYS A 622 11.61 13.48 1.59
CA LYS A 622 10.91 14.12 0.46
C LYS A 622 11.41 15.53 0.11
N GLY A 623 12.24 16.15 0.94
CA GLY A 623 12.52 17.58 0.86
C GLY A 623 11.29 18.43 1.22
N GLY A 624 11.11 19.55 0.51
CA GLY A 624 9.91 20.39 0.61
C GLY A 624 10.10 21.68 1.42
N PRO A 625 9.03 22.34 1.85
CA PRO A 625 9.08 23.69 2.44
C PRO A 625 9.80 23.76 3.79
N PHE A 626 9.94 22.64 4.50
CA PHE A 626 10.64 22.58 5.78
C PHE A 626 12.17 22.66 5.65
N VAL A 627 12.76 22.48 4.45
CA VAL A 627 14.20 22.68 4.24
C VAL A 627 14.60 24.09 4.66
N THR A 628 14.00 25.09 4.02
CA THR A 628 14.30 26.50 4.27
C THR A 628 13.92 26.90 5.70
N ALA A 629 12.79 26.40 6.21
CA ALA A 629 12.34 26.73 7.56
C ALA A 629 13.29 26.18 8.66
N LEU A 630 13.83 24.96 8.48
CA LEU A 630 14.81 24.39 9.41
C LEU A 630 16.16 25.08 9.31
N GLU A 631 16.62 25.42 8.09
CA GLU A 631 17.88 26.16 7.88
C GLU A 631 17.85 27.53 8.57
N GLU A 632 16.79 28.31 8.33
CA GLU A 632 16.63 29.63 8.96
C GLU A 632 16.53 29.54 10.49
N LEU A 633 15.84 28.51 11.01
CA LEU A 633 15.75 28.30 12.45
C LEU A 633 17.09 27.85 13.05
N ALA A 634 17.91 27.10 12.31
CA ALA A 634 19.25 26.68 12.74
C ALA A 634 20.28 27.82 12.73
N GLU A 635 20.10 28.82 11.86
CA GLU A 635 20.96 30.01 11.78
C GLU A 635 20.69 31.02 12.91
N ALA A 636 19.58 30.90 13.64
CA ALA A 636 19.24 31.80 14.73
C ALA A 636 20.21 31.65 15.92
N ASP A 637 20.67 32.77 16.49
CA ASP A 637 21.60 32.79 17.64
C ASP A 637 21.05 32.03 18.86
N ASP A 638 19.74 32.06 19.08
CA ASP A 638 19.02 31.39 20.16
C ASP A 638 18.25 30.15 19.66
N THR A 639 18.80 29.45 18.65
CA THR A 639 18.11 28.32 18.01
C THR A 639 17.62 27.28 19.02
N PRO A 640 16.34 26.89 18.96
CA PRO A 640 15.80 25.81 19.78
C PRO A 640 16.17 24.42 19.24
N LEU A 641 16.85 24.34 18.09
CA LEU A 641 17.18 23.08 17.44
C LEU A 641 18.40 22.41 18.09
N PRO A 642 18.37 21.09 18.30
CA PRO A 642 19.53 20.36 18.79
C PRO A 642 20.52 20.15 17.64
N LEU A 643 21.37 21.15 17.38
CA LEU A 643 22.30 21.14 16.25
C LEU A 643 23.21 19.90 16.24
N GLN A 644 23.61 19.39 17.40
CA GLN A 644 24.38 18.15 17.50
C GLN A 644 23.62 16.95 16.92
N ASP A 645 22.38 16.72 17.37
CA ASP A 645 21.54 15.63 16.86
C ASP A 645 21.31 15.79 15.35
N LEU A 646 21.11 17.02 14.85
CA LEU A 646 20.93 17.29 13.42
C LEU A 646 22.17 16.91 12.60
N ALA A 647 23.37 17.24 13.09
CA ALA A 647 24.62 16.94 12.40
C ALA A 647 24.90 15.42 12.32
N GLU A 648 24.45 14.66 13.32
CA GLU A 648 24.55 13.19 13.36
C GLU A 648 23.48 12.50 12.50
N LEU A 649 22.24 13.00 12.54
CA LEU A 649 21.10 12.39 11.86
C LEU A 649 21.09 12.61 10.34
N ILE A 650 21.62 13.73 9.84
CA ILE A 650 21.63 14.02 8.40
C ILE A 650 22.80 13.27 7.74
N PRO A 651 22.57 12.37 6.77
CA PRO A 651 23.66 11.66 6.10
C PRO A 651 24.63 12.59 5.35
N VAL A 652 25.92 12.24 5.30
CA VAL A 652 26.92 12.92 4.42
C VAL A 652 26.50 12.77 2.96
N GLY A 653 26.61 13.84 2.17
CA GLY A 653 26.17 13.85 0.77
C GLY A 653 24.66 13.99 0.54
N HIS A 654 23.84 14.18 1.58
CA HIS A 654 22.39 14.37 1.41
C HIS A 654 22.08 15.65 0.61
N SER A 655 21.54 15.49 -0.60
CA SER A 655 21.44 16.56 -1.61
C SER A 655 20.58 17.76 -1.16
N THR A 656 19.46 17.49 -0.49
CA THR A 656 18.47 18.51 -0.12
C THR A 656 18.79 19.25 1.18
N LEU A 657 19.52 18.62 2.11
CA LEU A 657 19.75 19.12 3.48
C LEU A 657 21.21 19.50 3.73
N ARG A 658 22.00 19.65 2.66
CA ARG A 658 23.42 20.02 2.73
C ARG A 658 23.65 21.36 3.45
N GLY A 659 22.74 22.33 3.33
CA GLY A 659 22.82 23.63 4.02
C GLY A 659 22.60 23.46 5.51
N LEU A 660 21.48 22.85 5.91
CA LEU A 660 21.20 22.54 7.32
C LEU A 660 22.33 21.73 8.00
N ALA A 661 22.84 20.70 7.31
CA ALA A 661 23.94 19.89 7.83
C ALA A 661 25.24 20.70 8.00
N LEU A 662 25.52 21.63 7.08
CA LEU A 662 26.66 22.53 7.18
C LEU A 662 26.50 23.47 8.39
N ILE A 663 25.35 24.13 8.53
CA ILE A 663 25.05 25.05 9.65
C ILE A 663 25.25 24.34 10.99
N ALA A 664 24.62 23.15 11.14
CA ALA A 664 24.71 22.35 12.35
C ALA A 664 26.15 21.93 12.67
N THR A 665 26.88 21.40 11.68
CA THR A 665 28.26 20.93 11.87
C THR A 665 29.21 22.09 12.17
N GLN A 666 29.03 23.24 11.52
CA GLN A 666 29.86 24.42 11.71
C GLN A 666 29.71 24.99 13.13
N HIS A 667 28.48 25.02 13.66
CA HIS A 667 28.24 25.49 15.02
C HIS A 667 28.98 24.62 16.06
N ILE A 668 28.95 23.30 15.91
CA ILE A 668 29.59 22.34 16.83
C ILE A 668 31.13 22.38 16.72
N ALA A 669 31.66 22.54 15.51
CA ALA A 669 33.11 22.57 15.26
C ALA A 669 33.78 23.88 15.71
N SER A 670 33.01 24.86 16.20
CA SER A 670 33.50 26.14 16.66
C SER A 670 34.60 26.00 17.74
N PRO A 671 35.56 26.93 17.82
CA PRO A 671 36.65 26.84 18.77
C PRO A 671 36.16 26.78 20.23
N SER A 672 36.60 25.76 20.98
CA SER A 672 36.52 25.71 22.45
C SER A 672 37.86 26.14 23.05
N GLU A 673 37.85 26.82 24.20
CA GLU A 673 39.05 27.18 24.97
C GLU A 673 39.62 26.01 25.80
N SER A 674 39.00 24.83 25.76
CA SER A 674 39.42 23.66 26.54
C SER A 674 40.58 22.91 25.90
N ASP A 675 41.61 22.64 26.70
CA ASP A 675 42.75 21.79 26.35
C ASP A 675 42.55 20.31 26.77
N ALA A 676 41.33 19.92 27.14
CA ALA A 676 41.03 18.54 27.51
C ALA A 676 41.17 17.61 26.29
N ILE A 677 41.96 16.53 26.43
CA ILE A 677 42.23 15.55 25.35
C ILE A 677 40.94 15.07 24.67
N GLN A 678 39.89 14.80 25.46
CA GLN A 678 38.60 14.33 24.94
C GLN A 678 37.90 15.39 24.09
N GLU A 679 37.88 16.64 24.53
CA GLU A 679 37.26 17.76 23.79
C GLU A 679 38.05 18.08 22.52
N MET A 680 39.38 18.01 22.57
CA MET A 680 40.22 18.14 21.38
C MET A 680 39.93 17.03 20.36
N ALA A 681 39.79 15.78 20.82
CA ALA A 681 39.47 14.65 19.94
C ALA A 681 38.09 14.80 19.29
N GLU A 682 37.08 15.18 20.08
CA GLU A 682 35.72 15.45 19.60
C GLU A 682 35.70 16.59 18.59
N ARG A 683 36.41 17.70 18.88
CA ARG A 683 36.54 18.82 17.95
C ARG A 683 37.19 18.41 16.64
N ALA A 684 38.26 17.62 16.68
CA ALA A 684 38.90 17.13 15.46
C ALA A 684 37.98 16.22 14.63
N ASN A 685 37.13 15.42 15.28
CA ASN A 685 36.10 14.63 14.60
C ASN A 685 35.09 15.54 13.88
N TRP A 686 34.60 16.58 14.56
CA TRP A 686 33.67 17.54 13.98
C TRP A 686 34.28 18.38 12.86
N LEU A 687 35.54 18.79 12.97
CA LEU A 687 36.27 19.48 11.89
C LEU A 687 36.47 18.59 10.66
N ASN A 688 36.77 17.30 10.85
CA ASN A 688 36.83 16.35 9.75
C ASN A 688 35.47 16.20 9.04
N ASN A 689 34.38 16.17 9.80
CA ASN A 689 33.03 16.12 9.23
C ASN A 689 32.65 17.44 8.55
N LEU A 690 32.99 18.59 9.14
CA LEU A 690 32.77 19.92 8.58
C LEU A 690 33.44 20.05 7.21
N SER A 691 34.67 19.53 7.07
CA SER A 691 35.39 19.48 5.80
C SER A 691 34.58 18.77 4.70
N ASN A 692 33.98 17.62 5.02
CA ASN A 692 33.13 16.89 4.08
C ASN A 692 31.87 17.72 3.72
N ARG A 693 31.21 18.35 4.70
CA ARG A 693 30.01 19.19 4.46
C ARG A 693 30.31 20.43 3.62
N GLN A 694 31.45 21.08 3.85
CA GLN A 694 31.91 22.22 3.06
C GLN A 694 32.22 21.79 1.62
N SER A 695 32.86 20.63 1.43
CA SER A 695 33.08 20.06 0.11
C SER A 695 31.76 19.76 -0.61
N ASP A 696 30.77 19.18 0.07
CA ASP A 696 29.42 18.87 -0.47
C ASP A 696 28.65 20.13 -0.92
N THR A 697 28.87 21.26 -0.25
CA THR A 697 28.27 22.56 -0.58
C THR A 697 29.10 23.37 -1.60
N GLY A 698 30.31 22.91 -1.92
CA GLY A 698 31.20 23.50 -2.91
C GLY A 698 32.27 24.46 -2.34
N ASP A 699 32.31 24.67 -1.03
CA ASP A 699 33.36 25.45 -0.36
C ASP A 699 34.63 24.60 -0.15
N ARG A 700 35.40 24.45 -1.24
CA ARG A 700 36.65 23.69 -1.23
C ARG A 700 37.74 24.30 -0.34
N ALA A 701 37.73 25.63 -0.20
CA ALA A 701 38.74 26.34 0.59
C ALA A 701 38.48 26.17 2.10
N GLY A 702 37.23 26.35 2.53
CA GLY A 702 36.82 26.03 3.89
C GLY A 702 37.05 24.57 4.22
N ALA A 703 36.69 23.66 3.29
CA ALA A 703 36.89 22.23 3.47
C ALA A 703 38.35 21.86 3.75
N LEU A 704 39.29 22.45 2.99
CA LEU A 704 40.73 22.25 3.19
C LEU A 704 41.18 22.80 4.55
N ALA A 705 40.78 24.02 4.91
CA ALA A 705 41.16 24.63 6.19
C ALA A 705 40.69 23.81 7.40
N SER A 706 39.45 23.33 7.39
CA SER A 706 38.92 22.53 8.50
C SER A 706 39.62 21.18 8.65
N ILE A 707 39.96 20.51 7.55
CA ILE A 707 40.68 19.23 7.64
C ILE A 707 42.15 19.39 8.02
N GLU A 708 42.81 20.48 7.61
CA GLU A 708 44.16 20.81 8.06
C GLU A 708 44.20 21.02 9.58
N GLU A 709 43.21 21.73 10.13
CA GLU A 709 43.09 21.92 11.58
C GLU A 709 42.82 20.59 12.30
N ALA A 710 41.92 19.74 11.79
CA ALA A 710 41.66 18.41 12.36
C ALA A 710 42.92 17.53 12.38
N VAL A 711 43.70 17.52 11.30
CA VAL A 711 44.98 16.79 11.22
C VAL A 711 45.96 17.33 12.25
N GLN A 712 46.06 18.65 12.41
CA GLN A 712 46.97 19.26 13.38
C GLN A 712 46.62 18.87 14.81
N ILE A 713 45.33 18.86 15.17
CA ILE A 713 44.87 18.39 16.48
C ILE A 713 45.17 16.90 16.66
N ARG A 714 44.84 16.06 15.66
CA ARG A 714 45.08 14.61 15.72
C ARG A 714 46.57 14.26 15.79
N ARG A 715 47.46 15.05 15.19
CA ARG A 715 48.92 14.92 15.37
C ARG A 715 49.32 15.14 16.83
N THR A 716 48.88 16.25 17.45
CA THR A 716 49.13 16.52 18.87
C THR A 716 48.62 15.40 19.78
N LEU A 717 47.43 14.87 19.50
CA LEU A 717 46.83 13.76 20.26
C LEU A 717 47.59 12.45 20.06
N ALA A 718 47.99 12.13 18.82
CA ALA A 718 48.77 10.95 18.50
C ALA A 718 50.18 11.00 19.11
N ASP A 719 50.79 12.18 19.23
CA ASP A 719 52.07 12.35 19.93
C ASP A 719 51.93 12.03 21.43
N ALA A 720 50.79 12.38 22.04
CA ALA A 720 50.51 12.10 23.45
C ALA A 720 50.11 10.63 23.71
N ASN A 721 49.31 10.03 22.83
CA ASN A 721 48.86 8.65 22.93
C ASN A 721 48.69 8.01 21.53
N PRO A 722 49.76 7.48 20.93
CA PRO A 722 49.72 6.94 19.57
C PRO A 722 48.72 5.80 19.42
N ALA A 723 48.62 4.90 20.40
CA ALA A 723 47.75 3.74 20.33
C ALA A 723 46.26 4.10 20.23
N ALA A 724 45.86 5.23 20.84
CA ALA A 724 44.48 5.69 20.81
C ALA A 724 44.15 6.49 19.54
N PHE A 725 45.06 7.35 19.06
CA PHE A 725 44.73 8.38 18.07
C PHE A 725 45.35 8.22 16.68
N LEU A 726 46.28 7.28 16.48
CA LEU A 726 46.81 6.98 15.14
C LEU A 726 45.73 6.55 14.13
N PRO A 727 44.71 5.74 14.49
CA PRO A 727 43.63 5.39 13.56
C PRO A 727 42.87 6.63 13.05
N ASP A 728 42.57 7.56 13.95
CA ASP A 728 41.88 8.80 13.60
C ASP A 728 42.79 9.71 12.78
N LEU A 729 44.07 9.86 13.13
CA LEU A 729 45.01 10.64 12.33
C LEU A 729 45.09 10.13 10.88
N ALA A 730 45.18 8.81 10.69
CA ALA A 730 45.18 8.20 9.35
C ALA A 730 43.89 8.51 8.58
N GLY A 731 42.73 8.47 9.24
CA GLY A 731 41.44 8.82 8.64
C GLY A 731 41.36 10.27 8.19
N SER A 732 41.85 11.21 9.01
CA SER A 732 41.90 12.64 8.63
C SER A 732 42.91 12.92 7.52
N LEU A 733 44.07 12.26 7.51
CA LEU A 733 45.05 12.40 6.43
C LEU A 733 44.51 11.90 5.08
N ASN A 734 43.73 10.83 5.09
CA ASN A 734 43.02 10.36 3.90
C ASN A 734 42.01 11.40 3.39
N ASN A 735 41.27 12.05 4.29
CA ASN A 735 40.35 13.14 3.90
C ASN A 735 41.11 14.39 3.41
N LEU A 736 42.20 14.77 4.09
CA LEU A 736 43.07 15.89 3.70
C LEU A 736 43.57 15.70 2.26
N SER A 737 44.00 14.49 1.91
CA SER A 737 44.41 14.15 0.55
C SER A 737 43.32 14.44 -0.49
N ASN A 738 42.08 14.05 -0.20
CA ASN A 738 40.96 14.33 -1.09
C ASN A 738 40.72 15.84 -1.24
N GLN A 739 40.77 16.61 -0.15
CA GLN A 739 40.55 18.06 -0.20
C GLN A 739 41.69 18.80 -0.93
N GLN A 740 42.94 18.39 -0.72
CA GLN A 740 44.10 18.91 -1.46
C GLN A 740 43.98 18.61 -2.97
N ALA A 741 43.54 17.41 -3.34
CA ALA A 741 43.28 17.07 -4.73
C ALA A 741 42.16 17.93 -5.33
N ASN A 742 41.08 18.19 -4.56
CA ASN A 742 39.95 19.03 -4.97
C ASN A 742 40.32 20.51 -5.18
N THR A 743 41.31 21.02 -4.44
CA THR A 743 41.87 22.38 -4.60
C THR A 743 43.02 22.44 -5.60
N GLY A 744 43.50 21.30 -6.09
CA GLY A 744 44.51 21.18 -7.15
C GLY A 744 45.93 20.92 -6.67
N ASP A 745 46.17 20.80 -5.37
CA ASP A 745 47.47 20.40 -4.80
C ASP A 745 47.65 18.87 -4.87
N ARG A 746 48.01 18.39 -6.07
CA ARG A 746 48.22 16.96 -6.31
C ARG A 746 49.42 16.39 -5.56
N ALA A 747 50.44 17.20 -5.30
CA ALA A 747 51.66 16.77 -4.62
C ALA A 747 51.41 16.61 -3.12
N GLY A 748 50.75 17.59 -2.48
CA GLY A 748 50.29 17.49 -1.10
C GLY A 748 49.33 16.31 -0.93
N ALA A 749 48.36 16.17 -1.85
CA ALA A 749 47.41 15.06 -1.82
C ALA A 749 48.09 13.69 -1.81
N LEU A 750 49.09 13.48 -2.67
CA LEU A 750 49.87 12.24 -2.72
C LEU A 750 50.61 12.00 -1.40
N ALA A 751 51.29 13.02 -0.86
CA ALA A 751 52.03 12.89 0.40
C ALA A 751 51.11 12.52 1.58
N SER A 752 49.95 13.15 1.70
CA SER A 752 49.02 12.86 2.80
C SER A 752 48.41 11.46 2.71
N ILE A 753 48.10 10.96 1.51
CA ILE A 753 47.56 9.59 1.37
C ILE A 753 48.62 8.50 1.52
N GLU A 754 49.88 8.77 1.16
CA GLU A 754 51.01 7.87 1.46
C GLU A 754 51.21 7.71 2.97
N GLU A 755 51.16 8.82 3.73
CA GLU A 755 51.22 8.80 5.20
C GLU A 755 50.04 8.00 5.80
N ALA A 756 48.80 8.28 5.36
CA ALA A 756 47.61 7.56 5.80
C ALA A 756 47.70 6.05 5.52
N THR A 757 48.16 5.67 4.32
CA THR A 757 48.31 4.26 3.91
C THR A 757 49.36 3.57 4.77
N SER A 758 50.49 4.23 5.06
CA SER A 758 51.54 3.68 5.93
C SER A 758 51.04 3.44 7.36
N LEU A 759 50.25 4.37 7.90
CA LEU A 759 49.61 4.22 9.21
C LEU A 759 48.61 3.07 9.21
N TYR A 760 47.71 3.00 8.23
CA TYR A 760 46.74 1.90 8.13
C TYR A 760 47.40 0.54 7.90
N ARG A 761 48.52 0.47 7.18
CA ARG A 761 49.30 -0.76 7.04
C ARG A 761 49.85 -1.23 8.39
N THR A 762 50.43 -0.31 9.17
CA THR A 762 50.91 -0.61 10.53
C THR A 762 49.78 -1.06 11.46
N LEU A 763 48.61 -0.42 11.38
CA LEU A 763 47.44 -0.77 12.17
C LEU A 763 46.85 -2.12 11.74
N ALA A 764 46.79 -2.41 10.45
CA ALA A 764 46.32 -3.68 9.91
C ALA A 764 47.28 -4.84 10.25
N ASP A 765 48.60 -4.60 10.31
CA ASP A 765 49.55 -5.62 10.76
C ASP A 765 49.32 -5.99 12.23
N ALA A 766 48.93 -5.01 13.07
CA ALA A 766 48.64 -5.22 14.49
C ALA A 766 47.24 -5.82 14.74
N ASN A 767 46.22 -5.38 13.99
CA ASN A 767 44.84 -5.86 14.09
C ASN A 767 44.17 -5.88 12.71
N PRO A 768 44.38 -6.95 11.93
CA PRO A 768 43.88 -7.03 10.56
C PRO A 768 42.36 -6.92 10.49
N ALA A 769 41.66 -7.58 11.42
CA ALA A 769 40.19 -7.59 11.43
C ALA A 769 39.58 -6.19 11.57
N ALA A 770 40.24 -5.30 12.32
CA ALA A 770 39.76 -3.94 12.52
C ALA A 770 40.12 -2.98 11.36
N PHE A 771 41.30 -3.13 10.74
CA PHE A 771 41.87 -2.08 9.89
C PHE A 771 42.12 -2.44 8.42
N LEU A 772 41.95 -3.71 8.02
CA LEU A 772 42.01 -4.08 6.59
C LEU A 772 41.01 -3.32 5.70
N PRO A 773 39.76 -3.06 6.13
CA PRO A 773 38.82 -2.25 5.34
C PRO A 773 39.31 -0.82 5.10
N ASN A 774 39.91 -0.20 6.13
CA ASN A 774 40.47 1.15 6.03
C ASN A 774 41.71 1.19 5.14
N LEU A 775 42.59 0.18 5.25
CA LEU A 775 43.76 0.05 4.37
C LEU A 775 43.35 -0.08 2.91
N ALA A 776 42.36 -0.93 2.60
CA ALA A 776 41.85 -1.08 1.23
C ALA A 776 41.30 0.24 0.67
N THR A 777 40.56 0.99 1.48
CA THR A 777 40.03 2.31 1.10
C THR A 777 41.14 3.33 0.86
N SER A 778 42.16 3.36 1.73
CA SER A 778 43.30 4.27 1.60
C SER A 778 44.16 3.93 0.37
N LEU A 779 44.36 2.65 0.06
CA LEU A 779 45.05 2.18 -1.15
C LEU A 779 44.32 2.54 -2.44
N ASN A 780 42.98 2.47 -2.45
CA ASN A 780 42.18 2.93 -3.57
C ASN A 780 42.38 4.45 -3.82
N ASN A 781 42.39 5.24 -2.76
CA ASN A 781 42.64 6.68 -2.87
C ASN A 781 44.09 6.98 -3.27
N LEU A 782 45.07 6.23 -2.74
CA LEU A 782 46.48 6.32 -3.13
C LEU A 782 46.65 6.08 -4.63
N SER A 783 46.00 5.04 -5.17
CA SER A 783 45.98 4.76 -6.61
C SER A 783 45.47 5.95 -7.41
N ASN A 784 44.36 6.57 -6.97
CA ASN A 784 43.82 7.76 -7.63
C ASN A 784 44.82 8.92 -7.63
N GLN A 785 45.51 9.18 -6.52
CA GLN A 785 46.49 10.28 -6.45
C GLN A 785 47.78 9.99 -7.24
N GLN A 786 48.26 8.75 -7.25
CA GLN A 786 49.37 8.32 -8.10
C GLN A 786 49.03 8.49 -9.58
N ALA A 787 47.83 8.10 -10.00
CA ALA A 787 47.37 8.34 -11.38
C ALA A 787 47.30 9.84 -11.72
N ASN A 788 46.81 10.68 -10.79
CA ASN A 788 46.71 12.13 -10.95
C ASN A 788 48.07 12.84 -11.07
N THR A 789 49.11 12.29 -10.45
CA THR A 789 50.50 12.76 -10.52
C THR A 789 51.31 12.12 -11.65
N GLY A 790 50.73 11.13 -12.34
CA GLY A 790 51.30 10.50 -13.55
C GLY A 790 51.97 9.14 -13.31
N ASP A 791 52.04 8.66 -12.06
CA ASP A 791 52.54 7.32 -11.73
C ASP A 791 51.47 6.24 -11.94
N ARG A 792 51.28 5.86 -13.21
CA ARG A 792 50.31 4.82 -13.58
C ARG A 792 50.70 3.43 -13.09
N ALA A 793 52.00 3.16 -12.93
CA ALA A 793 52.49 1.86 -12.49
C ALA A 793 52.24 1.67 -10.99
N GLY A 794 52.54 2.68 -10.18
CA GLY A 794 52.18 2.72 -8.76
C GLY A 794 50.67 2.61 -8.56
N ALA A 795 49.89 3.39 -9.33
CA ALA A 795 48.44 3.35 -9.25
C ALA A 795 47.86 1.95 -9.48
N LEU A 796 48.33 1.26 -10.53
CA LEU A 796 47.91 -0.12 -10.81
C LEU A 796 48.25 -1.07 -9.65
N ALA A 797 49.46 -0.97 -9.09
CA ALA A 797 49.85 -1.82 -7.97
C ALA A 797 48.98 -1.58 -6.73
N SER A 798 48.69 -0.32 -6.39
CA SER A 798 47.88 0.03 -5.23
C SER A 798 46.41 -0.41 -5.39
N ILE A 799 45.81 -0.28 -6.58
CA ILE A 799 44.43 -0.74 -6.79
C ILE A 799 44.32 -2.28 -6.87
N GLU A 800 45.35 -2.97 -7.36
CA GLU A 800 45.41 -4.44 -7.32
C GLU A 800 45.47 -4.96 -5.87
N GLU A 801 46.28 -4.32 -5.01
CA GLU A 801 46.33 -4.62 -3.58
C GLU A 801 44.97 -4.35 -2.91
N ALA A 802 44.37 -3.18 -3.12
CA ALA A 802 43.04 -2.85 -2.59
C ALA A 802 41.98 -3.87 -3.02
N THR A 803 41.97 -4.28 -4.29
CA THR A 803 41.04 -5.29 -4.83
C THR A 803 41.23 -6.65 -4.17
N SER A 804 42.47 -7.06 -3.92
CA SER A 804 42.79 -8.30 -3.21
C SER A 804 42.25 -8.27 -1.77
N LEU A 805 42.40 -7.14 -1.09
CA LEU A 805 41.85 -6.95 0.25
C LEU A 805 40.32 -6.98 0.26
N TYR A 806 39.65 -6.28 -0.66
CA TYR A 806 38.19 -6.34 -0.78
C TYR A 806 37.67 -7.76 -1.06
N ARG A 807 38.38 -8.57 -1.87
CA ARG A 807 38.04 -9.99 -2.09
C ARG A 807 38.23 -10.87 -0.86
N THR A 808 39.11 -10.49 0.04
CA THR A 808 39.34 -11.22 1.30
C THR A 808 38.29 -10.87 2.35
N LEU A 809 37.69 -9.67 2.26
CA LEU A 809 36.67 -9.17 3.17
C LEU A 809 35.23 -9.56 2.76
N ALA A 810 35.02 -9.92 1.49
CA ALA A 810 33.75 -10.40 0.93
C ALA A 810 33.59 -11.91 1.12
#